data_AF-U5QAL4-F1
#
_entry.id   AF-U5QAL4-F1
#
_cell.length_a   1.000
_cell.length_b   1.000
_cell.length_c   1.000
_cell.angle_alpha   90.00
_cell.angle_beta   90.00
_cell.angle_gamma   90.00
#
_symmetry.space_group_name_H-M   'P 1'
#
loop_
_entity.id
_entity.type
_entity.pdbx_description
1 polymer ?
#
loop_
_entity_poly.entity_id
_entity_poly.type
_entity_poly.pdbx_seq_one_letter_code
_entity_poly.pdbx_strand_id
1 'polypeptide(L)'
;MKKLKKNWLRHIIQWGTLLAIIIFLTKVFGNESADPEAYCPMGGIESLGTYLVAGSMACSMSMAQIMMGIVLAVAVILFSKLFCGYLCPLGWGTEYLGKLREKMKIKELVIKSGSFLDRGLRLFKFALLFIIFYYTINDSELFCKNFDPYYAAATGFQGEITLWMAIAAVVVFLLGSFFIKMFWCKYICPLGAISNIFKFTITFVVLVGIYALLGFSGLAVSWVYLLAAACLIGYIWEAIYIESKVFPLLKVNRDTDACNNCGLCAKKCPYSIDVDKLTTVKHIDCTLCGECVASCNKGALTFGKKKSFRWLPAILTVIMLAAALLLGKVWELPTIEVNWADESKIESLEKTEIDGLHSVKCYGSSMAFKAQLEKVPGVYGVATYVKRSTAVILYNPAETTPDKIKEAIYTPVKFKIATPPAGAMVKVITIYTEKMYDKLDPNYLGMQFRLTKKGYYGLETEYSCPLTVRLYMDVNEPVDETFIKSTVEMKELEMPVHGGGTKLTEVDYEYVGMSDQTDTITRREFLERQMYKYDKTFKDNAEKWSGKEEAVYELVYEDLDKPLITRNIPYLASHLSLIDGFLGLAVVLNDNEEFAFRITYSKAALDDEKIWAALTKAKWTIKSKDGEISDVDPKFTFEKKGATIDVKPATTEVKTKKSK
;
A
#
# COMPACT_ATOMS: atom_id res chain seq x y z
N MET A 1 46.69 31.02 5.10
CA MET A 1 45.34 30.38 5.12
C MET A 1 45.38 29.11 5.97
N LYS A 2 45.04 29.15 7.27
CA LYS A 2 44.92 27.93 8.08
C LYS A 2 43.69 27.14 7.59
N LYS A 3 43.91 25.90 7.11
CA LYS A 3 42.87 24.99 6.59
C LYS A 3 41.66 24.98 7.53
N LEU A 4 40.53 25.54 7.08
CA LEU A 4 39.24 25.35 7.74
C LEU A 4 39.00 23.84 7.88
N LYS A 5 38.89 23.34 9.12
CA LYS A 5 38.62 21.92 9.39
C LYS A 5 37.19 21.64 8.90
N LYS A 6 37.07 21.06 7.70
CA LYS A 6 35.78 20.70 7.09
C LYS A 6 35.03 19.72 7.99
N ASN A 7 33.70 19.83 8.01
CA ASN A 7 32.78 18.93 8.70
C ASN A 7 32.64 17.60 7.96
N TRP A 8 33.74 16.87 7.82
CA TRP A 8 33.84 15.70 6.94
C TRP A 8 32.88 14.58 7.34
N LEU A 9 32.71 14.32 8.64
CA LEU A 9 31.84 13.24 9.14
C LEU A 9 30.37 13.46 8.77
N ARG A 10 29.88 14.71 8.86
CA ARG A 10 28.53 15.05 8.39
C ARG A 10 28.35 14.72 6.91
N HIS A 11 29.31 15.12 6.08
CA HIS A 11 29.24 14.86 4.65
C HIS A 11 29.35 13.38 4.32
N ILE A 12 30.16 12.60 5.04
CA ILE A 12 30.19 11.14 4.89
C ILE A 12 28.81 10.54 5.17
N ILE A 13 28.13 10.96 6.25
CA ILE A 13 26.79 10.45 6.55
C ILE A 13 25.82 10.84 5.44
N GLN A 14 25.78 12.11 5.02
CA GLN A 14 24.88 12.56 3.95
C GLN A 14 25.10 11.81 2.63
N TRP A 15 26.35 11.70 2.18
CA TRP A 15 26.68 10.99 0.94
C TRP A 15 26.47 9.48 1.06
N GLY A 16 26.77 8.91 2.23
CA GLY A 16 26.49 7.51 2.53
C GLY A 16 25.00 7.19 2.50
N THR A 17 24.16 8.04 3.08
CA THR A 17 22.70 7.91 3.02
C THR A 17 22.19 8.04 1.60
N LEU A 18 22.66 9.01 0.81
CA LEU A 18 22.27 9.14 -0.60
C LEU A 18 22.70 7.92 -1.42
N LEU A 19 23.92 7.43 -1.21
CA LEU A 19 24.41 6.22 -1.87
C LEU A 19 23.56 5.01 -1.49
N ALA A 20 23.21 4.84 -0.21
CA ALA A 20 22.34 3.76 0.25
C ALA A 20 20.95 3.84 -0.39
N ILE A 21 20.35 5.04 -0.46
CA ILE A 21 19.08 5.27 -1.15
C ILE A 21 19.19 4.91 -2.64
N ILE A 22 20.24 5.37 -3.33
CA ILE A 22 20.43 5.06 -4.77
C ILE A 22 20.57 3.55 -4.97
N ILE A 23 21.39 2.87 -4.17
CA ILE A 23 21.58 1.42 -4.25
C ILE A 23 20.26 0.68 -4.04
N PHE A 24 19.47 1.11 -3.04
CA PHE A 24 18.16 0.53 -2.74
C PHE A 24 17.18 0.72 -3.90
N LEU A 25 17.08 1.93 -4.46
CA LEU A 25 16.16 2.25 -5.57
C LEU A 25 16.57 1.61 -6.89
N THR A 26 17.88 1.48 -7.15
CA THR A 26 18.42 0.92 -8.41
C THR A 26 18.48 -0.60 -8.41
N LYS A 27 18.02 -1.27 -7.35
CA LYS A 27 17.93 -2.74 -7.25
C LYS A 27 19.26 -3.48 -7.48
N VAL A 28 20.39 -2.80 -7.28
CA VAL A 28 21.74 -3.35 -7.58
C VAL A 28 22.03 -4.66 -6.83
N PHE A 29 21.38 -4.89 -5.68
CA PHE A 29 21.56 -6.08 -4.85
C PHE A 29 20.29 -6.91 -4.61
N GLY A 30 19.16 -6.65 -5.31
CA GLY A 30 17.93 -7.42 -5.07
C GLY A 30 16.78 -7.15 -6.05
N ASN A 31 15.94 -8.14 -6.29
CA ASN A 31 14.83 -8.07 -7.28
C ASN A 31 13.51 -7.50 -6.73
N GLU A 32 13.39 -7.29 -5.42
CA GLU A 32 12.16 -6.79 -4.78
C GLU A 32 11.81 -5.35 -5.17
N SER A 33 10.53 -4.99 -5.12
CA SER A 33 10.07 -3.62 -5.30
C SER A 33 10.60 -2.74 -4.16
N ALA A 34 11.46 -1.76 -4.48
CA ALA A 34 11.94 -0.80 -3.51
C ALA A 34 10.79 0.15 -3.13
N ASP A 35 10.34 0.12 -1.86
CA ASP A 35 9.42 1.13 -1.30
C ASP A 35 10.25 2.24 -0.63
N PRO A 36 10.34 3.45 -1.22
CA PRO A 36 11.12 4.56 -0.66
C PRO A 36 10.63 4.99 0.73
N GLU A 37 9.40 4.66 1.10
CA GLU A 37 8.82 5.06 2.37
C GLU A 37 9.17 4.12 3.51
N ALA A 38 9.64 2.89 3.23
CA ALA A 38 9.96 1.86 4.23
C ALA A 38 10.89 2.33 5.36
N TYR A 39 11.57 3.46 5.20
CA TYR A 39 12.45 4.07 6.20
C TYR A 39 12.14 5.53 6.52
N CYS A 40 10.99 6.05 6.07
CA CYS A 40 10.58 7.44 6.31
C CYS A 40 10.10 7.62 7.76
N PRO A 41 10.78 8.45 8.58
CA PRO A 41 10.35 8.68 9.97
C PRO A 41 8.99 9.38 10.07
N MET A 42 8.64 10.22 9.08
CA MET A 42 7.35 10.92 9.04
C MET A 42 6.21 9.92 8.85
N GLY A 43 6.33 9.04 7.85
CA GLY A 43 5.40 7.94 7.64
C GLY A 43 5.24 7.06 8.87
N GLY A 44 6.34 6.79 9.59
CA GLY A 44 6.29 6.08 10.86
C GLY A 44 5.42 6.73 11.95
N ILE A 45 5.47 8.06 12.08
CA ILE A 45 4.66 8.78 13.08
C ILE A 45 3.18 8.82 12.64
N GLU A 46 2.92 8.98 11.35
CA GLU A 46 1.56 8.94 10.80
C GLU A 46 0.93 7.54 10.96
N SER A 47 1.69 6.47 10.68
CA SER A 47 1.27 5.09 10.89
C SER A 47 1.01 4.79 12.36
N LEU A 48 1.84 5.30 13.27
CA LEU A 48 1.58 5.18 14.71
C LEU A 48 0.30 5.92 15.11
N GLY A 49 0.07 7.13 14.57
CA GLY A 49 -1.17 7.88 14.82
C GLY A 49 -2.40 7.12 14.35
N THR A 50 -2.33 6.51 13.17
CA THR A 50 -3.40 5.68 12.60
C THR A 50 -3.65 4.45 13.48
N TYR A 51 -2.59 3.79 13.95
CA TYR A 51 -2.71 2.64 14.84
C TYR A 51 -3.37 3.00 16.18
N LEU A 52 -2.97 4.11 16.79
CA LEU A 52 -3.50 4.56 18.10
C LEU A 52 -4.95 5.03 18.03
N VAL A 53 -5.40 5.53 16.88
CA VAL A 53 -6.74 6.13 16.72
C VAL A 53 -7.72 5.16 16.06
N ALA A 54 -7.31 4.52 14.97
CA ALA A 54 -8.16 3.68 14.14
C ALA A 54 -7.93 2.17 14.36
N GLY A 55 -6.91 1.78 15.15
CA GLY A 55 -6.57 0.37 15.37
C GLY A 55 -6.00 -0.32 14.13
N SER A 56 -5.49 0.45 13.17
CA SER A 56 -5.01 -0.03 11.88
C SER A 56 -3.60 0.48 11.53
N MET A 57 -2.85 -0.33 10.78
CA MET A 57 -1.64 0.10 10.09
C MET A 57 -1.96 0.42 8.63
N ALA A 58 -1.45 1.55 8.13
CA ALA A 58 -1.63 1.93 6.74
C ALA A 58 -0.96 0.95 5.76
N CYS A 59 -1.47 0.88 4.54
CA CYS A 59 -0.97 0.02 3.47
C CYS A 59 0.54 0.26 3.22
N SER A 60 1.31 -0.82 3.02
CA SER A 60 2.78 -0.83 2.83
C SER A 60 3.64 -0.40 4.03
N MET A 61 3.06 -0.31 5.22
CA MET A 61 3.81 0.11 6.40
C MET A 61 4.48 -1.04 7.16
N SER A 62 5.64 -0.76 7.73
CA SER A 62 6.45 -1.69 8.51
C SER A 62 6.74 -1.16 9.90
N MET A 63 6.96 -2.06 10.85
CA MET A 63 7.40 -1.71 12.20
C MET A 63 8.72 -0.95 12.24
N ALA A 64 9.59 -1.15 11.25
CA ALA A 64 10.81 -0.39 11.10
C ALA A 64 10.53 1.12 10.92
N GLN A 65 9.48 1.50 10.19
CA GLN A 65 9.09 2.92 10.04
C GLN A 65 8.56 3.47 11.34
N ILE A 66 7.62 2.77 12.01
CA ILE A 66 7.04 3.22 13.28
C ILE A 66 8.15 3.45 14.32
N MET A 67 9.08 2.51 14.44
CA MET A 67 10.24 2.65 15.33
C MET A 67 11.16 3.78 14.90
N MET A 68 11.37 4.00 13.60
CA MET A 68 12.08 5.17 13.09
C MET A 68 11.40 6.48 13.53
N GLY A 69 10.07 6.56 13.46
CA GLY A 69 9.28 7.71 13.89
C GLY A 69 9.39 7.96 15.40
N ILE A 70 9.24 6.92 16.23
CA ILE A 70 9.35 7.01 17.70
C ILE A 70 10.76 7.43 18.11
N VAL A 71 11.79 6.76 17.59
CA VAL A 71 13.18 7.07 17.91
C VAL A 71 13.54 8.48 17.43
N LEU A 72 13.02 8.92 16.28
CA LEU A 72 13.15 10.30 15.82
C LEU A 72 12.50 11.28 16.81
N ALA A 73 11.26 11.03 17.25
CA ALA A 73 10.56 11.90 18.18
C ALA A 73 11.37 12.08 19.48
N VAL A 74 11.86 10.98 20.05
CA VAL A 74 12.74 10.98 21.22
C VAL A 74 14.04 11.74 20.94
N ALA A 75 14.67 11.51 19.79
CA ALA A 75 15.89 12.20 19.41
C ALA A 75 15.70 13.71 19.21
N VAL A 76 14.56 14.15 18.67
CA VAL A 76 14.22 15.57 18.52
C VAL A 76 14.04 16.23 19.88
N ILE A 77 13.36 15.56 20.81
CA ILE A 77 13.19 16.03 22.19
C ILE A 77 14.56 16.14 22.87
N LEU A 78 15.42 15.12 22.81
CA LEU A 78 16.67 15.12 23.56
C LEU A 78 17.80 15.93 22.90
N PHE A 79 17.96 15.77 21.58
CA PHE A 79 19.17 16.15 20.84
C PHE A 79 18.89 16.99 19.59
N SER A 80 17.70 17.59 19.46
CA SER A 80 17.31 18.42 18.31
C SER A 80 17.10 17.63 17.00
N LYS A 81 16.90 18.35 15.89
CA LYS A 81 16.58 17.81 14.56
C LYS A 81 17.80 17.20 13.84
N LEU A 82 18.45 16.21 14.47
CA LEU A 82 19.64 15.55 13.93
C LEU A 82 19.37 14.90 12.56
N PHE A 83 18.27 14.18 12.41
CA PHE A 83 17.87 13.56 11.13
C PHE A 83 17.86 14.57 9.98
N CYS A 84 17.25 15.74 10.16
CA CYS A 84 17.18 16.78 9.13
C CYS A 84 18.57 17.32 8.73
N GLY A 85 19.53 17.34 9.65
CA GLY A 85 20.89 17.85 9.40
C GLY A 85 21.85 16.84 8.78
N TYR A 86 21.63 15.54 9.01
CA TYR A 86 22.58 14.46 8.71
C TYR A 86 22.06 13.41 7.72
N LEU A 87 20.77 13.03 7.78
CA LEU A 87 20.21 11.90 7.01
C LEU A 87 19.21 12.35 5.92
N CYS A 88 18.48 13.43 6.14
CA CYS A 88 17.37 13.82 5.25
C CYS A 88 17.86 14.23 3.84
N PRO A 89 17.39 13.55 2.77
CA PRO A 89 17.80 13.86 1.39
C PRO A 89 17.28 15.22 0.92
N LEU A 90 16.07 15.62 1.32
CA LEU A 90 15.54 16.96 1.03
C LEU A 90 16.38 18.06 1.68
N GLY A 91 16.83 17.83 2.93
CA GLY A 91 17.75 18.75 3.62
C GLY A 91 19.06 18.93 2.86
N TRP A 92 19.66 17.83 2.39
CA TRP A 92 20.85 17.89 1.53
C TRP A 92 20.57 18.62 0.21
N GLY A 93 19.45 18.34 -0.45
CA GLY A 93 19.06 18.97 -1.72
C GLY A 93 18.90 20.48 -1.59
N THR A 94 18.20 20.96 -0.55
CA THR A 94 18.05 22.40 -0.31
C THR A 94 19.38 23.11 -0.04
N GLU A 95 20.32 22.49 0.68
CA GLU A 95 21.66 23.05 0.88
C GLU A 95 22.46 23.15 -0.42
N TYR A 96 22.34 22.16 -1.30
CA TYR A 96 23.04 22.16 -2.57
C TYR A 96 22.44 23.19 -3.55
N LEU A 97 21.10 23.34 -3.58
CA LEU A 97 20.44 24.41 -4.33
C LEU A 97 20.91 25.80 -3.88
N GLY A 98 21.07 26.02 -2.57
CA GLY A 98 21.63 27.26 -2.04
C GLY A 98 23.07 27.52 -2.50
N LYS A 99 23.92 26.47 -2.53
CA LYS A 99 25.29 26.57 -3.07
C LYS A 99 25.31 26.83 -4.58
N LEU A 100 24.38 26.21 -5.32
CA LEU A 100 24.22 26.40 -6.76
C LEU A 100 23.83 27.84 -7.07
N ARG A 101 22.86 28.41 -6.34
CA ARG A 101 22.50 29.84 -6.43
C ARG A 101 23.71 30.75 -6.19
N GLU A 102 24.48 30.50 -5.13
CA GLU A 102 25.71 31.26 -4.83
C GLU A 102 26.72 31.18 -5.97
N LYS A 103 26.89 29.99 -6.59
CA LYS A 103 27.76 29.78 -7.75
C LYS A 103 27.26 30.54 -8.99
N MET A 104 25.95 30.61 -9.20
CA MET A 104 25.32 31.37 -10.28
C MET A 104 25.23 32.88 -10.00
N LYS A 105 25.75 33.35 -8.86
CA LYS A 105 25.75 34.78 -8.45
C LYS A 105 24.36 35.43 -8.39
N ILE A 106 23.31 34.62 -8.24
CA ILE A 106 21.93 35.12 -8.10
C ILE A 106 21.74 35.61 -6.66
N LYS A 107 21.12 36.79 -6.51
CA LYS A 107 20.88 37.42 -5.20
C LYS A 107 19.93 36.55 -4.37
N GLU A 108 20.27 36.41 -3.09
CA GLU A 108 19.43 35.72 -2.10
C GLU A 108 18.27 36.60 -1.64
N LEU A 109 17.07 36.01 -1.52
CA LEU A 109 15.96 36.62 -0.80
C LEU A 109 16.07 36.29 0.69
N VAL A 110 16.64 37.22 1.46
CA VAL A 110 16.84 37.04 2.91
C VAL A 110 15.56 37.44 3.67
N ILE A 111 14.84 36.43 4.17
CA ILE A 111 13.75 36.65 5.12
C ILE A 111 14.32 36.57 6.53
N LYS A 112 14.34 37.70 7.25
CA LYS A 112 14.82 37.76 8.64
C LYS A 112 13.95 36.88 9.55
N SER A 113 14.59 36.03 10.35
CA SER A 113 13.91 35.19 11.35
C SER A 113 13.11 36.06 12.32
N GLY A 114 11.84 35.73 12.53
CA GLY A 114 10.92 36.48 13.40
C GLY A 114 10.29 37.73 12.79
N SER A 115 10.54 38.02 11.50
CA SER A 115 9.76 39.04 10.77
C SER A 115 8.29 38.61 10.61
N PHE A 116 7.40 39.57 10.34
CA PHE A 116 5.98 39.27 10.09
C PHE A 116 5.79 38.26 8.95
N LEU A 117 6.56 38.41 7.86
CA LEU A 117 6.55 37.48 6.73
C LEU A 117 7.07 36.09 7.11
N ASP A 118 8.14 36.01 7.93
CA ASP A 118 8.65 34.74 8.45
C ASP A 118 7.59 33.99 9.26
N ARG A 119 6.89 34.70 10.16
CA ARG A 119 5.84 34.13 10.99
C ARG A 119 4.65 33.66 10.15
N GLY A 120 4.18 34.47 9.21
CA GLY A 120 3.08 34.11 8.31
C GLY A 120 3.40 32.87 7.47
N LEU A 121 4.59 32.79 6.87
CA LEU A 121 4.98 31.64 6.05
C LEU A 121 5.14 30.35 6.86
N ARG A 122 5.48 30.42 8.15
CA ARG A 122 5.58 29.25 9.03
C ARG A 122 4.22 28.62 9.33
N LEU A 123 3.10 29.32 9.12
CA LEU A 123 1.76 28.74 9.29
C LEU A 123 1.50 27.58 8.32
N PHE A 124 1.99 27.70 7.08
CA PHE A 124 1.69 26.74 6.01
C PHE A 124 2.10 25.31 6.37
N LYS A 125 3.28 25.08 6.94
CA LYS A 125 3.69 23.72 7.37
C LYS A 125 2.80 23.13 8.47
N PHE A 126 2.20 23.94 9.36
CA PHE A 126 1.30 23.44 10.39
C PHE A 126 -0.10 23.15 9.83
N ALA A 127 -0.58 23.99 8.92
CA ALA A 127 -1.81 23.73 8.17
C ALA A 127 -1.68 22.44 7.35
N LEU A 128 -0.55 22.28 6.67
CA LEU A 128 -0.25 21.07 5.90
C LEU A 128 -0.11 19.83 6.80
N LEU A 129 0.57 19.96 7.95
CA LEU A 129 0.67 18.88 8.94
C LEU A 129 -0.72 18.40 9.38
N PHE A 130 -1.64 19.34 9.66
CA PHE A 130 -3.01 19.02 10.03
C PHE A 130 -3.72 18.25 8.91
N ILE A 131 -3.66 18.74 7.67
CA ILE A 131 -4.29 18.12 6.50
C ILE A 131 -3.76 16.71 6.27
N ILE A 132 -2.44 16.53 6.32
CA ILE A 132 -1.79 15.23 6.10
C ILE A 132 -2.25 14.22 7.15
N PHE A 133 -2.16 14.54 8.44
CA PHE A 133 -2.62 13.63 9.48
C PHE A 133 -4.13 13.38 9.42
N TYR A 134 -4.92 14.40 9.07
CA TYR A 134 -6.36 14.28 8.93
C TYR A 134 -6.74 13.20 7.92
N TYR A 135 -6.24 13.31 6.69
CA TYR A 135 -6.52 12.35 5.63
C TYR A 135 -5.82 11.00 5.88
N THR A 136 -4.57 11.00 6.36
CA THR A 136 -3.86 9.74 6.59
C THR A 136 -4.59 8.84 7.60
N ILE A 137 -5.05 9.40 8.71
CA ILE A 137 -5.75 8.62 9.75
C ILE A 137 -7.15 8.22 9.30
N ASN A 138 -7.85 9.07 8.54
CA ASN A 138 -9.21 8.77 8.09
C ASN A 138 -9.23 7.67 7.01
N ASP A 139 -8.29 7.72 6.07
CA ASP A 139 -8.29 6.84 4.90
C ASP A 139 -7.41 5.59 5.12
N SER A 140 -6.66 5.52 6.23
CA SER A 140 -5.66 4.47 6.50
C SER A 140 -4.62 4.31 5.37
N GLU A 141 -4.36 5.39 4.64
CA GLU A 141 -3.37 5.48 3.56
C GLU A 141 -2.48 6.69 3.78
N LEU A 142 -1.19 6.57 3.49
CA LEU A 142 -0.24 7.63 3.79
C LEU A 142 -0.43 8.82 2.83
N PHE A 143 -1.19 9.84 3.21
CA PHE A 143 -1.48 10.97 2.33
C PHE A 143 -0.22 11.77 1.95
N CYS A 144 0.83 11.72 2.76
CA CYS A 144 2.06 12.45 2.47
C CYS A 144 2.81 11.97 1.21
N LYS A 145 2.56 10.76 0.66
CA LYS A 145 3.18 10.33 -0.61
C LYS A 145 2.84 11.28 -1.76
N ASN A 146 1.62 11.85 -1.73
CA ASN A 146 1.13 12.79 -2.74
C ASN A 146 1.86 14.13 -2.73
N PHE A 147 2.49 14.50 -1.60
CA PHE A 147 3.09 15.81 -1.39
C PHE A 147 4.61 15.74 -1.07
N ASP A 148 5.22 14.55 -1.08
CA ASP A 148 6.65 14.41 -0.82
C ASP A 148 7.48 14.48 -2.11
N PRO A 149 8.27 15.54 -2.33
CA PRO A 149 9.15 15.62 -3.50
C PRO A 149 10.24 14.55 -3.50
N TYR A 150 10.60 13.98 -2.34
CA TYR A 150 11.52 12.85 -2.28
C TYR A 150 10.86 11.58 -2.82
N TYR A 151 9.64 11.27 -2.36
CA TYR A 151 8.88 10.11 -2.85
C TYR A 151 8.66 10.18 -4.37
N ALA A 152 8.16 11.32 -4.86
CA ALA A 152 7.92 11.54 -6.29
C ALA A 152 9.19 11.35 -7.14
N ALA A 153 10.34 11.83 -6.66
CA ALA A 153 11.62 11.65 -7.35
C ALA A 153 12.12 10.20 -7.27
N ALA A 154 11.94 9.53 -6.13
CA ALA A 154 12.39 8.16 -5.90
C ALA A 154 11.59 7.13 -6.72
N THR A 155 10.31 7.36 -6.95
CA THR A 155 9.44 6.48 -7.76
C THR A 155 9.37 6.90 -9.23
N GLY A 156 10.04 7.98 -9.64
CA GLY A 156 9.99 8.47 -11.02
C GLY A 156 8.58 8.91 -11.45
N PHE A 157 7.79 9.45 -10.53
CA PHE A 157 6.36 9.79 -10.72
C PHE A 157 5.45 8.59 -11.06
N GLN A 158 5.88 7.38 -10.72
CA GLN A 158 5.07 6.16 -10.85
C GLN A 158 4.52 5.74 -9.49
N GLY A 159 3.36 5.07 -9.48
CA GLY A 159 2.68 4.59 -8.27
C GLY A 159 1.36 5.29 -7.97
N GLU A 160 0.81 5.05 -6.77
CA GLU A 160 -0.42 5.65 -6.25
C GLU A 160 -0.17 7.11 -5.82
N ILE A 161 0.21 7.96 -6.77
CA ILE A 161 0.43 9.39 -6.53
C ILE A 161 -0.49 10.26 -7.36
N THR A 162 -0.96 11.34 -6.72
CA THR A 162 -1.69 12.40 -7.40
C THR A 162 -0.70 13.28 -8.18
N LEU A 163 -0.56 13.02 -9.48
CA LEU A 163 0.49 13.59 -10.33
C LEU A 163 0.62 15.12 -10.23
N TRP A 164 -0.51 15.85 -10.22
CA TRP A 164 -0.48 17.31 -10.14
C TRP A 164 0.07 17.83 -8.80
N MET A 165 -0.23 17.14 -7.69
CA MET A 165 0.28 17.48 -6.35
C MET A 165 1.78 17.22 -6.26
N ALA A 166 2.23 16.07 -6.79
CA ALA A 166 3.64 15.72 -6.82
C ALA A 166 4.46 16.73 -7.64
N ILE A 167 3.98 17.12 -8.82
CA ILE A 167 4.62 18.14 -9.65
C ILE A 167 4.66 19.49 -8.91
N ALA A 168 3.54 19.91 -8.31
CA ALA A 168 3.49 21.16 -7.55
C ALA A 168 4.48 21.15 -6.38
N ALA A 169 4.55 20.04 -5.62
CA ALA A 169 5.49 19.88 -4.51
C ALA A 169 6.96 19.98 -4.97
N VAL A 170 7.33 19.32 -6.07
CA VAL A 170 8.68 19.39 -6.64
C VAL A 170 9.01 20.80 -7.14
N VAL A 171 8.09 21.47 -7.81
CA VAL A 171 8.27 22.85 -8.29
C VAL A 171 8.46 23.82 -7.13
N VAL A 172 7.60 23.73 -6.10
CA VAL A 172 7.72 24.55 -4.88
C VAL A 172 9.01 24.26 -4.14
N PHE A 173 9.42 22.99 -4.06
CA PHE A 173 10.70 22.59 -3.47
C PHE A 173 11.88 23.22 -4.21
N LEU A 174 11.94 23.09 -5.54
CA LEU A 174 13.06 23.57 -6.35
C LEU A 174 13.12 25.10 -6.37
N LEU A 175 12.04 25.78 -6.77
CA LEU A 175 12.00 27.24 -6.90
C LEU A 175 12.14 27.91 -5.53
N GLY A 176 11.36 27.46 -4.54
CA GLY A 176 11.39 28.04 -3.20
C GLY A 176 12.77 27.90 -2.54
N SER A 177 13.35 26.70 -2.57
CA SER A 177 14.66 26.44 -1.96
C SER A 177 15.83 27.03 -2.76
N PHE A 178 15.62 27.34 -4.04
CA PHE A 178 16.61 28.04 -4.84
C PHE A 178 16.72 29.52 -4.42
N PHE A 179 15.60 30.23 -4.24
CA PHE A 179 15.63 31.66 -3.89
C PHE A 179 15.83 31.92 -2.39
N ILE A 180 15.26 31.09 -1.53
CA ILE A 180 15.29 31.24 -0.07
C ILE A 180 15.95 30.02 0.58
N LYS A 181 16.98 30.23 1.42
CA LYS A 181 17.67 29.14 2.12
C LYS A 181 16.70 28.33 2.98
N MET A 182 16.78 27.00 2.87
CA MET A 182 15.97 26.06 3.66
C MET A 182 14.46 26.31 3.56
N PHE A 183 13.96 26.90 2.46
CA PHE A 183 12.55 27.25 2.27
C PHE A 183 11.61 26.11 2.60
N TRP A 184 11.83 24.94 1.98
CA TRP A 184 11.00 23.75 2.20
C TRP A 184 10.99 23.35 3.68
N CYS A 185 12.18 23.17 4.27
CA CYS A 185 12.33 22.74 5.66
C CYS A 185 11.75 23.73 6.68
N LYS A 186 11.67 25.01 6.34
CA LYS A 186 11.25 26.09 7.24
C LYS A 186 9.75 26.37 7.18
N TYR A 187 9.15 26.32 5.98
CA TYR A 187 7.79 26.80 5.74
C TYR A 187 6.80 25.76 5.23
N ILE A 188 7.27 24.67 4.61
CA ILE A 188 6.39 23.68 3.96
C ILE A 188 6.47 22.31 4.62
N CYS A 189 7.66 21.87 5.05
CA CYS A 189 7.93 20.51 5.49
C CYS A 189 7.11 20.09 6.75
N PRO A 190 6.24 19.08 6.66
CA PRO A 190 5.47 18.55 7.79
C PRO A 190 6.37 17.98 8.89
N LEU A 191 7.43 17.26 8.50
CA LEU A 191 8.44 16.76 9.43
C LEU A 191 9.12 17.90 10.21
N GLY A 192 9.29 19.06 9.58
CA GLY A 192 9.79 20.27 10.21
C GLY A 192 8.85 20.85 11.28
N ALA A 193 7.54 20.80 11.02
CA ALA A 193 6.48 21.25 11.93
C ALA A 193 6.35 20.32 13.14
N ILE A 194 6.21 19.01 12.93
CA ILE A 194 6.09 18.04 14.03
C ILE A 194 7.34 18.04 14.92
N SER A 195 8.53 18.19 14.32
CA SER A 195 9.77 18.32 15.08
C SER A 195 9.79 19.57 15.97
N ASN A 196 9.12 20.66 15.58
CA ASN A 196 8.99 21.86 16.42
C ASN A 196 7.98 21.65 17.54
N ILE A 197 6.87 20.94 17.28
CA ILE A 197 5.92 20.54 18.33
C ILE A 197 6.62 19.72 19.41
N PHE A 198 7.41 18.71 19.02
CA PHE A 198 8.16 17.89 19.98
C PHE A 198 9.20 18.68 20.78
N LYS A 199 9.82 19.70 20.18
CA LYS A 199 10.73 20.61 20.91
C LYS A 199 10.02 21.43 21.99
N PHE A 200 8.74 21.74 21.81
CA PHE A 200 7.89 22.31 22.85
C PHE A 200 7.32 21.21 23.75
N THR A 201 8.22 20.38 24.30
CA THR A 201 7.91 19.11 24.97
C THR A 201 6.91 19.27 26.11
N ILE A 202 7.04 20.30 26.95
CA ILE A 202 6.10 20.55 28.05
C ILE A 202 4.69 20.73 27.50
N THR A 203 4.53 21.59 26.49
CA THR A 203 3.24 21.87 25.87
C THR A 203 2.65 20.62 25.21
N PHE A 204 3.47 19.84 24.51
CA PHE A 204 3.04 18.57 23.91
C PHE A 204 2.57 17.57 24.97
N VAL A 205 3.34 17.35 26.05
CA VAL A 205 2.99 16.42 27.14
C VAL A 205 1.72 16.87 27.85
N VAL A 206 1.56 18.17 28.11
CA VAL A 206 0.34 18.72 28.72
C VAL A 206 -0.88 18.48 27.82
N LEU A 207 -0.77 18.70 26.51
CA LEU A 207 -1.87 18.46 25.57
C LEU A 207 -2.29 16.99 25.53
N VAL A 208 -1.31 16.07 25.43
CA VAL A 208 -1.57 14.63 25.44
C VAL A 208 -2.16 14.20 26.80
N GLY A 209 -1.65 14.73 27.91
CA GLY A 209 -2.16 14.45 29.25
C GLY A 209 -3.60 14.94 29.46
N ILE A 210 -3.94 16.14 28.98
CA ILE A 210 -5.32 16.67 29.01
C ILE A 210 -6.23 15.77 28.17
N TYR A 211 -5.82 15.39 26.96
CA TYR A 211 -6.61 14.51 26.11
C TYR A 211 -6.84 13.13 26.76
N ALA A 212 -5.80 12.54 27.34
CA ALA A 212 -5.91 11.27 28.06
C ALA A 212 -6.84 11.37 29.29
N LEU A 213 -6.75 12.47 30.05
CA LEU A 213 -7.62 12.72 31.20
C LEU A 213 -9.08 12.89 30.78
N LEU A 214 -9.34 13.63 29.68
CA LEU A 214 -10.68 13.77 29.11
C LEU A 214 -11.25 12.41 28.68
N GLY A 215 -10.43 11.59 28.00
CA GLY A 215 -10.81 10.21 27.66
C GLY A 215 -11.15 9.36 28.89
N PHE A 216 -10.32 9.42 29.94
CA PHE A 216 -10.56 8.69 31.19
C PHE A 216 -11.82 9.17 31.91
N SER A 217 -12.19 10.45 31.77
CA SER A 217 -13.42 11.01 32.33
C SER A 217 -14.69 10.65 31.54
N GLY A 218 -14.58 9.84 30.48
CA GLY A 218 -15.71 9.43 29.63
C GLY A 218 -16.13 10.48 28.59
N LEU A 219 -15.44 11.62 28.50
CA LEU A 219 -15.61 12.59 27.43
C LEU A 219 -14.85 12.08 26.20
N ALA A 220 -15.58 11.41 25.29
CA ALA A 220 -15.05 10.95 24.01
C ALA A 220 -14.75 12.14 23.08
N VAL A 221 -13.61 12.80 23.32
CA VAL A 221 -13.12 13.90 22.48
C VAL A 221 -12.46 13.31 21.24
N SER A 222 -12.88 13.76 20.05
CA SER A 222 -12.25 13.35 18.80
C SER A 222 -10.76 13.72 18.77
N TRP A 223 -9.93 12.80 18.30
CA TRP A 223 -8.49 12.99 18.09
C TRP A 223 -8.15 14.21 17.23
N VAL A 224 -9.07 14.63 16.35
CA VAL A 224 -8.92 15.80 15.48
C VAL A 224 -8.71 17.07 16.31
N TYR A 225 -9.34 17.17 17.49
CA TYR A 225 -9.15 18.32 18.39
C TYR A 225 -7.75 18.35 19.01
N LEU A 226 -7.20 17.18 19.36
CA LEU A 226 -5.81 17.09 19.85
C LEU A 226 -4.83 17.52 18.75
N LEU A 227 -5.03 17.05 17.52
CA LEU A 227 -4.21 17.42 16.38
C LEU A 227 -4.31 18.93 16.07
N ALA A 228 -5.53 19.47 16.03
CA ALA A 228 -5.77 20.89 15.80
C ALA A 228 -5.11 21.75 16.88
N ALA A 229 -5.27 21.38 18.15
CA ALA A 229 -4.64 22.06 19.27
C ALA A 229 -3.11 22.00 19.19
N ALA A 230 -2.54 20.83 18.89
CA ALA A 230 -1.09 20.66 18.72
C ALA A 230 -0.53 21.52 17.58
N CYS A 231 -1.22 21.59 16.43
CA CYS A 231 -0.81 22.41 15.29
C CYS A 231 -0.95 23.92 15.59
N LEU A 232 -2.08 24.35 16.15
CA LEU A 232 -2.34 25.76 16.47
C LEU A 232 -1.38 26.27 17.54
N ILE A 233 -1.25 25.54 18.65
CA ILE A 233 -0.37 25.93 19.75
C ILE A 233 1.09 25.83 19.29
N GLY A 234 1.46 24.78 18.55
CA GLY A 234 2.80 24.67 17.95
C GLY A 234 3.16 25.88 17.09
N TYR A 235 2.24 26.33 16.24
CA TYR A 235 2.41 27.54 15.44
C TYR A 235 2.55 28.81 16.30
N ILE A 236 1.66 29.01 17.27
CA ILE A 236 1.68 30.18 18.16
C ILE A 236 3.02 30.26 18.91
N TRP A 237 3.47 29.14 19.48
CA TRP A 237 4.75 29.07 20.21
C TRP A 237 5.94 29.32 19.29
N GLU A 238 5.93 28.76 18.08
CA GLU A 238 6.96 29.02 17.08
C GLU A 238 6.98 30.50 16.64
N ALA A 239 5.82 31.13 16.45
CA ALA A 239 5.72 32.52 16.04
C ALA A 239 6.18 33.49 17.13
N ILE A 240 5.82 33.23 18.40
CA ILE A 240 6.11 34.11 19.54
C ILE A 240 7.54 33.93 20.03
N TYR A 241 7.95 32.70 20.34
CA TYR A 241 9.17 32.45 21.11
C TYR A 241 10.40 32.20 20.25
N ILE A 242 10.29 31.50 19.09
CA ILE A 242 11.39 31.12 18.16
C ILE A 242 12.57 30.34 18.81
N GLU A 243 12.69 30.35 20.13
CA GLU A 243 13.69 29.69 20.95
C GLU A 243 13.04 28.60 21.80
N SER A 244 13.77 27.51 21.98
CA SER A 244 13.37 26.44 22.88
C SER A 244 13.94 26.70 24.29
N LYS A 245 13.05 26.63 25.30
CA LYS A 245 13.41 26.93 26.70
C LYS A 245 14.09 25.76 27.40
N VAL A 246 13.58 24.55 27.20
CA VAL A 246 14.00 23.35 27.95
C VAL A 246 15.01 22.54 27.15
N PHE A 247 14.55 21.91 26.08
CA PHE A 247 15.32 21.06 25.18
C PHE A 247 15.84 21.83 23.97
N PRO A 248 16.85 21.36 23.22
CA PRO A 248 17.61 20.11 23.39
C PRO A 248 18.66 20.20 24.52
N LEU A 249 19.13 19.06 25.02
CA LEU A 249 20.20 18.98 26.03
C LEU A 249 21.55 19.47 25.46
N LEU A 250 21.82 19.12 24.20
CA LEU A 250 23.03 19.53 23.49
C LEU A 250 22.79 20.84 22.72
N LYS A 251 23.59 21.87 23.00
CA LYS A 251 23.51 23.20 22.36
C LYS A 251 24.86 23.62 21.81
N VAL A 252 24.85 24.54 20.85
CA VAL A 252 26.07 25.24 20.41
C VAL A 252 26.34 26.39 21.37
N ASN A 253 27.53 26.43 21.95
CA ASN A 253 27.99 27.46 22.86
C ASN A 253 29.14 28.24 22.24
N ARG A 254 29.08 29.57 22.37
CA ARG A 254 30.12 30.51 21.96
C ARG A 254 30.88 30.99 23.18
N ASP A 255 32.19 30.80 23.14
CA ASP A 255 33.15 31.42 24.04
C ASP A 255 33.41 32.85 23.56
N THR A 256 33.00 33.85 24.35
CA THR A 256 33.12 35.27 23.99
C THR A 256 34.56 35.75 23.98
N ASP A 257 35.43 35.14 24.79
CA ASP A 257 36.82 35.57 24.97
C ASP A 257 37.70 35.03 23.83
N ALA A 258 37.41 33.81 23.38
CA ALA A 258 38.07 33.22 22.22
C ALA A 258 37.53 33.76 20.87
N CYS A 259 36.33 34.35 20.84
CA CYS A 259 35.66 34.79 19.61
C CYS A 259 36.17 36.16 19.13
N ASN A 260 36.45 36.28 17.84
CA ASN A 260 36.86 37.55 17.22
C ASN A 260 35.74 38.23 16.40
N ASN A 261 34.48 37.86 16.61
CA ASN A 261 33.30 38.45 15.95
C ASN A 261 33.37 38.51 14.40
N CYS A 262 34.02 37.54 13.75
CA CYS A 262 34.20 37.54 12.30
C CYS A 262 32.94 37.20 11.46
N GLY A 263 31.80 36.85 12.10
CA GLY A 263 30.53 36.54 11.41
C GLY A 263 30.51 35.25 10.56
N LEU A 264 31.63 34.51 10.47
CA LEU A 264 31.74 33.32 9.61
C LEU A 264 30.72 32.22 9.97
N CYS A 265 30.46 32.03 11.26
CA CYS A 265 29.52 31.01 11.74
C CYS A 265 28.07 31.30 11.33
N ALA A 266 27.63 32.56 11.36
CA ALA A 266 26.30 32.96 10.89
C ALA A 266 26.19 32.79 9.37
N LYS A 267 27.22 33.22 8.61
CA LYS A 267 27.28 33.04 7.16
C LYS A 267 27.21 31.57 6.72
N LYS A 268 27.76 30.66 7.53
CA LYS A 268 27.78 29.21 7.25
C LYS A 268 26.58 28.46 7.82
N CYS A 269 25.72 29.09 8.61
CA CYS A 269 24.52 28.45 9.12
C CYS A 269 23.52 28.20 7.97
N PRO A 270 23.11 26.95 7.70
CA PRO A 270 22.14 26.67 6.63
C PRO A 270 20.78 27.35 6.81
N TYR A 271 20.39 27.59 8.07
CA TYR A 271 19.13 28.26 8.45
C TYR A 271 19.27 29.77 8.63
N SER A 272 20.44 30.35 8.31
CA SER A 272 20.72 31.79 8.48
C SER A 272 20.48 32.30 9.90
N ILE A 273 20.84 31.50 10.90
CA ILE A 273 20.80 31.89 12.32
C ILE A 273 22.01 32.78 12.60
N ASP A 274 21.80 33.89 13.33
CA ASP A 274 22.85 34.82 13.78
C ASP A 274 23.69 34.22 14.93
N VAL A 275 24.37 33.09 14.66
CA VAL A 275 25.18 32.33 15.64
C VAL A 275 26.31 33.19 16.23
N ASP A 276 26.78 34.18 15.50
CA ASP A 276 27.80 35.14 15.92
C ASP A 276 27.32 36.12 16.99
N LYS A 277 26.00 36.34 17.13
CA LYS A 277 25.43 37.23 18.15
C LYS A 277 25.02 36.48 19.42
N LEU A 278 24.85 35.17 19.35
CA LEU A 278 24.34 34.35 20.45
C LEU A 278 25.47 33.75 21.29
N THR A 279 25.33 33.78 22.62
CA THR A 279 26.24 33.05 23.54
C THR A 279 25.90 31.56 23.59
N THR A 280 24.60 31.24 23.53
CA THR A 280 24.08 29.87 23.42
C THR A 280 22.98 29.85 22.37
N VAL A 281 23.10 28.98 21.38
CA VAL A 281 22.12 28.86 20.30
C VAL A 281 20.92 28.04 20.79
N LYS A 282 19.79 28.71 21.06
CA LYS A 282 18.50 28.11 21.45
C LYS A 282 17.44 28.10 20.34
N HIS A 283 17.79 28.58 19.16
CA HIS A 283 16.87 28.73 18.03
C HIS A 283 16.25 27.37 17.63
N ILE A 284 14.92 27.31 17.45
CA ILE A 284 14.17 26.07 17.14
C ILE A 284 14.61 25.40 15.83
N ASP A 285 15.08 26.20 14.86
CA ASP A 285 15.55 25.68 13.57
C ASP A 285 16.98 25.11 13.61
N CYS A 286 17.70 25.24 14.73
CA CYS A 286 19.04 24.66 14.84
C CYS A 286 18.99 23.13 14.79
N THR A 287 19.61 22.51 13.79
CA THR A 287 19.68 21.05 13.57
C THR A 287 20.91 20.38 14.21
N LEU A 288 21.76 21.15 14.91
CA LEU A 288 23.07 20.70 15.41
C LEU A 288 23.99 20.11 14.31
N CYS A 289 23.83 20.53 13.05
CA CYS A 289 24.65 20.07 11.93
C CYS A 289 26.16 20.34 12.07
N GLY A 290 26.54 21.34 12.89
CA GLY A 290 27.94 21.63 13.22
C GLY A 290 28.71 22.49 12.22
N GLU A 291 28.08 23.04 11.17
CA GLU A 291 28.79 23.91 10.21
C GLU A 291 29.34 25.20 10.84
N CYS A 292 28.63 25.77 11.80
CA CYS A 292 29.11 26.93 12.55
C CYS A 292 30.35 26.59 13.40
N VAL A 293 30.39 25.40 14.01
CA VAL A 293 31.53 24.91 14.79
C VAL A 293 32.73 24.61 13.88
N ALA A 294 32.51 23.93 12.76
CA ALA A 294 33.56 23.55 11.80
C ALA A 294 34.16 24.77 11.07
N SER A 295 33.35 25.79 10.79
CA SER A 295 33.80 27.03 10.13
C SER A 295 34.53 28.01 11.06
N CYS A 296 34.49 27.81 12.38
CA CYS A 296 35.11 28.70 13.34
C CYS A 296 36.65 28.61 13.26
N ASN A 297 37.29 29.68 12.80
CA ASN A 297 38.75 29.76 12.65
C ASN A 297 39.52 29.92 13.98
N LYS A 298 38.84 30.33 15.06
CA LYS A 298 39.39 30.46 16.42
C LYS A 298 39.03 29.29 17.33
N GLY A 299 38.15 28.38 16.92
CA GLY A 299 37.66 27.29 17.76
C GLY A 299 36.87 27.78 18.99
N ALA A 300 36.24 28.95 18.90
CA ALA A 300 35.43 29.58 19.93
C ALA A 300 34.01 28.98 20.05
N LEU A 301 33.59 28.17 19.09
CA LEU A 301 32.29 27.48 19.10
C LEU A 301 32.48 26.01 19.46
N THR A 302 31.66 25.51 20.38
CA THR A 302 31.67 24.11 20.83
C THR A 302 30.25 23.58 21.03
N PHE A 303 30.10 22.26 21.05
CA PHE A 303 28.86 21.63 21.53
C PHE A 303 28.95 21.37 23.03
N GLY A 304 27.96 21.80 23.81
CA GLY A 304 27.90 21.53 25.25
C GLY A 304 29.14 22.00 26.03
N LYS A 305 29.74 23.12 25.61
CA LYS A 305 30.98 23.71 26.18
C LYS A 305 32.23 22.83 26.13
N LYS A 306 32.23 21.69 25.43
CA LYS A 306 33.38 20.76 25.34
C LYS A 306 33.85 20.59 23.90
N LYS A 307 35.17 20.70 23.66
CA LYS A 307 35.79 20.50 22.33
C LYS A 307 35.73 19.04 21.84
N SER A 308 35.71 18.08 22.75
CA SER A 308 35.58 16.64 22.42
C SER A 308 34.22 16.29 21.81
N PHE A 309 33.17 17.06 22.13
CA PHE A 309 31.81 16.81 21.65
C PHE A 309 31.58 17.22 20.18
N ARG A 310 32.62 17.62 19.44
CA ARG A 310 32.51 18.03 18.03
C ARG A 310 31.88 16.97 17.12
N TRP A 311 32.08 15.68 17.45
CA TRP A 311 31.58 14.55 16.67
C TRP A 311 30.30 13.93 17.26
N LEU A 312 29.90 14.39 18.45
CA LEU A 312 28.80 13.79 19.20
C LEU A 312 27.47 13.81 18.42
N PRO A 313 27.06 14.90 17.73
CA PRO A 313 25.80 14.88 16.97
C PRO A 313 25.77 13.84 15.84
N ALA A 314 26.91 13.64 15.17
CA ALA A 314 27.03 12.65 14.10
C ALA A 314 26.97 11.21 14.65
N ILE A 315 27.68 10.93 15.75
CA ILE A 315 27.64 9.63 16.42
C ILE A 315 26.23 9.32 16.92
N LEU A 316 25.57 10.29 17.58
CA LEU A 316 24.19 10.16 18.03
C LEU A 316 23.23 9.87 16.88
N THR A 317 23.44 10.46 15.71
CA THR A 317 22.62 10.18 14.52
C THR A 317 22.76 8.72 14.07
N VAL A 318 23.97 8.17 14.07
CA VAL A 318 24.22 6.77 13.69
C VAL A 318 23.63 5.81 14.73
N ILE A 319 23.82 6.10 16.03
CA ILE A 319 23.24 5.30 17.12
C ILE A 319 21.71 5.31 17.04
N MET A 320 21.11 6.48 16.82
CA MET A 320 19.67 6.64 16.65
C MET A 320 19.14 5.79 15.49
N LEU A 321 19.80 5.85 14.32
CA LEU A 321 19.41 5.07 13.15
C LEU A 321 19.53 3.55 13.40
N ALA A 322 20.63 3.11 14.02
CA ALA A 322 20.83 1.71 14.37
C ALA A 322 19.79 1.21 15.39
N ALA A 323 19.49 2.01 16.42
CA ALA A 323 18.49 1.68 17.42
C ALA A 323 17.10 1.53 16.80
N ALA A 324 16.69 2.44 15.91
CA ALA A 324 15.41 2.36 15.21
C ALA A 324 15.28 1.06 14.40
N LEU A 325 16.32 0.70 13.64
CA LEU A 325 16.32 -0.52 12.82
C LEU A 325 16.34 -1.80 13.65
N LEU A 326 17.06 -1.82 14.78
CA LEU A 326 17.09 -2.97 15.68
C LEU A 326 15.74 -3.18 16.37
N LEU A 327 15.15 -2.12 16.92
CA LEU A 327 13.84 -2.19 17.58
C LEU A 327 12.75 -2.61 16.58
N GLY A 328 12.79 -2.10 15.35
CA GLY A 328 11.86 -2.46 14.29
C GLY A 328 11.95 -3.91 13.81
N LYS A 329 13.05 -4.63 14.11
CA LYS A 329 13.18 -6.07 13.86
C LYS A 329 12.63 -6.93 14.99
N VAL A 330 12.64 -6.40 16.22
CA VAL A 330 12.25 -7.15 17.42
C VAL A 330 10.74 -7.09 17.66
N TRP A 331 10.08 -6.01 17.26
CA TRP A 331 8.66 -5.78 17.53
C TRP A 331 7.83 -5.92 16.24
N GLU A 332 6.76 -6.70 16.29
CA GLU A 332 5.77 -6.83 15.21
C GLU A 332 4.39 -6.42 15.74
N LEU A 333 3.74 -5.44 15.11
CA LEU A 333 2.34 -5.08 15.39
C LEU A 333 1.42 -5.72 14.33
N PRO A 334 0.20 -6.13 14.70
CA PRO A 334 -0.80 -6.57 13.74
C PRO A 334 -1.27 -5.39 12.87
N THR A 335 -1.55 -5.67 11.59
CA THR A 335 -2.03 -4.67 10.62
C THR A 335 -3.43 -4.17 10.96
N ILE A 336 -4.28 -5.07 11.46
CA ILE A 336 -5.52 -4.75 12.16
C ILE A 336 -5.60 -5.66 13.36
N GLU A 337 -6.16 -5.19 14.46
CA GLU A 337 -6.56 -6.00 15.59
C GLU A 337 -7.95 -5.56 16.01
N VAL A 338 -8.96 -6.34 15.61
CA VAL A 338 -10.37 -6.00 15.81
C VAL A 338 -11.05 -7.14 16.53
N ASN A 339 -11.69 -6.82 17.66
CA ASN A 339 -12.55 -7.73 18.41
C ASN A 339 -13.97 -7.18 18.39
N TRP A 340 -14.95 -8.04 18.09
CA TRP A 340 -16.38 -7.75 18.09
C TRP A 340 -17.16 -8.67 19.04
N ALA A 341 -16.47 -9.31 20.00
CA ALA A 341 -17.11 -10.00 21.11
C ALA A 341 -17.63 -9.00 22.15
N ASP A 342 -18.77 -9.33 22.77
CA ASP A 342 -19.24 -8.67 23.98
C ASP A 342 -18.25 -8.89 25.12
N GLU A 343 -18.03 -7.89 25.99
CA GLU A 343 -17.05 -7.94 27.09
C GLU A 343 -17.20 -9.18 27.98
N SER A 344 -18.42 -9.69 28.17
CA SER A 344 -18.70 -10.88 28.98
C SER A 344 -18.24 -12.21 28.36
N LYS A 345 -17.96 -12.24 27.06
CA LYS A 345 -17.58 -13.47 26.33
C LYS A 345 -16.09 -13.59 26.10
N ILE A 346 -15.29 -12.55 26.39
CA ILE A 346 -13.87 -12.48 26.02
C ILE A 346 -13.03 -13.55 26.73
N GLU A 347 -13.33 -13.88 27.98
CA GLU A 347 -12.54 -14.85 28.77
C GLU A 347 -12.66 -16.31 28.29
N SER A 348 -13.73 -16.66 27.56
CA SER A 348 -13.95 -18.01 27.06
C SER A 348 -13.48 -18.22 25.62
N LEU A 349 -12.84 -17.23 25.00
CA LEU A 349 -12.41 -17.29 23.61
C LEU A 349 -11.00 -17.88 23.49
N GLU A 350 -10.83 -18.75 22.51
CA GLU A 350 -9.54 -19.31 22.11
C GLU A 350 -9.00 -18.62 20.86
N LYS A 351 -7.68 -18.71 20.66
CA LYS A 351 -7.00 -18.19 19.48
C LYS A 351 -6.56 -19.34 18.58
N THR A 352 -6.82 -19.22 17.29
CA THR A 352 -6.25 -20.09 16.26
C THR A 352 -5.48 -19.26 15.25
N GLU A 353 -4.35 -19.77 14.77
CA GLU A 353 -3.53 -19.10 13.76
C GLU A 353 -3.74 -19.78 12.39
N ILE A 354 -3.91 -18.95 11.36
CA ILE A 354 -3.98 -19.36 9.97
C ILE A 354 -2.82 -18.71 9.22
N ASP A 355 -1.99 -19.54 8.63
CA ASP A 355 -0.83 -19.15 7.83
C ASP A 355 -1.15 -19.16 6.33
N GLY A 356 -0.27 -18.58 5.50
CA GLY A 356 -0.37 -18.64 4.04
C GLY A 356 -1.40 -17.71 3.40
N LEU A 357 -1.87 -16.68 4.11
CA LEU A 357 -2.87 -15.71 3.63
C LEU A 357 -2.28 -14.70 2.64
N HIS A 358 -1.76 -15.17 1.51
CA HIS A 358 -1.11 -14.34 0.49
C HIS A 358 -2.04 -13.28 -0.15
N SER A 359 -3.36 -13.43 -0.02
CA SER A 359 -4.32 -12.42 -0.46
C SER A 359 -4.50 -11.26 0.51
N VAL A 360 -4.05 -11.39 1.77
CA VAL A 360 -4.06 -10.35 2.81
C VAL A 360 -2.74 -9.59 2.77
N LYS A 361 -2.71 -8.48 2.02
CA LYS A 361 -1.51 -7.70 1.69
C LYS A 361 -1.44 -6.33 2.34
N CYS A 362 -2.56 -5.82 2.84
CA CYS A 362 -2.70 -4.47 3.36
C CYS A 362 -4.00 -4.30 4.15
N TYR A 363 -4.20 -3.11 4.73
CA TYR A 363 -5.40 -2.77 5.48
C TYR A 363 -6.70 -3.13 4.76
N GLY A 364 -6.86 -2.73 3.49
CA GLY A 364 -8.09 -3.00 2.73
C GLY A 364 -8.39 -4.50 2.59
N SER A 365 -7.37 -5.31 2.28
CA SER A 365 -7.53 -6.77 2.23
C SER A 365 -7.73 -7.41 3.60
N SER A 366 -7.12 -6.87 4.66
CA SER A 366 -7.36 -7.31 6.05
C SER A 366 -8.79 -7.03 6.49
N MET A 367 -9.34 -5.85 6.13
CA MET A 367 -10.74 -5.50 6.42
C MET A 367 -11.72 -6.36 5.62
N ALA A 368 -11.41 -6.68 4.37
CA ALA A 368 -12.20 -7.61 3.58
C ALA A 368 -12.20 -9.02 4.20
N PHE A 369 -11.05 -9.49 4.68
CA PHE A 369 -10.91 -10.76 5.40
C PHE A 369 -11.68 -10.76 6.73
N LYS A 370 -11.59 -9.67 7.50
CA LYS A 370 -12.39 -9.45 8.70
C LYS A 370 -13.90 -9.51 8.41
N ALA A 371 -14.36 -8.85 7.34
CA ALA A 371 -15.77 -8.86 6.94
C ALA A 371 -16.25 -10.24 6.46
N GLN A 372 -15.35 -11.10 5.99
CA GLN A 372 -15.64 -12.50 5.71
C GLN A 372 -15.79 -13.29 7.02
N LEU A 373 -14.88 -13.10 7.97
CA LEU A 373 -14.90 -13.76 9.29
C LEU A 373 -16.09 -13.37 10.16
N GLU A 374 -16.57 -12.13 10.08
CA GLU A 374 -17.78 -11.69 10.80
C GLU A 374 -19.04 -12.49 10.43
N LYS A 375 -19.05 -13.12 9.26
CA LYS A 375 -20.17 -13.96 8.82
C LYS A 375 -20.09 -15.38 9.37
N VAL A 376 -18.97 -15.75 10.00
CA VAL A 376 -18.73 -17.09 10.53
C VAL A 376 -19.23 -17.15 11.98
N PRO A 377 -20.24 -17.99 12.30
CA PRO A 377 -20.72 -18.14 13.67
C PRO A 377 -19.59 -18.60 14.60
N GLY A 378 -19.54 -18.06 15.81
CA GLY A 378 -18.51 -18.38 16.80
C GLY A 378 -17.17 -17.66 16.61
N VAL A 379 -16.99 -16.82 15.59
CA VAL A 379 -15.80 -15.97 15.42
C VAL A 379 -16.07 -14.56 15.92
N TYR A 380 -15.16 -14.05 16.75
CA TYR A 380 -15.35 -12.83 17.53
C TYR A 380 -14.20 -11.83 17.43
N GLY A 381 -13.13 -12.15 16.71
CA GLY A 381 -12.04 -11.22 16.48
C GLY A 381 -11.00 -11.73 15.51
N VAL A 382 -10.20 -10.82 14.96
CA VAL A 382 -9.07 -11.15 14.09
C VAL A 382 -7.94 -10.14 14.24
N ALA A 383 -6.71 -10.66 14.30
CA ALA A 383 -5.48 -9.91 14.16
C ALA A 383 -4.71 -10.40 12.93
N THR A 384 -4.51 -9.55 11.92
CA THR A 384 -3.81 -9.95 10.69
C THR A 384 -2.37 -9.45 10.67
N TYR A 385 -1.43 -10.28 10.24
CA TYR A 385 0.01 -9.98 10.13
C TYR A 385 0.46 -10.15 8.68
N VAL A 386 0.37 -9.06 7.91
CA VAL A 386 0.68 -9.05 6.47
C VAL A 386 2.10 -9.52 6.16
N LYS A 387 3.09 -9.12 6.97
CA LYS A 387 4.51 -9.41 6.69
C LYS A 387 4.81 -10.91 6.68
N ARG A 388 4.16 -11.67 7.56
CA ARG A 388 4.26 -13.14 7.64
C ARG A 388 3.09 -13.86 6.93
N SER A 389 2.17 -13.11 6.31
CA SER A 389 0.95 -13.65 5.69
C SER A 389 0.12 -14.53 6.64
N THR A 390 -0.01 -14.12 7.90
CA THR A 390 -0.77 -14.89 8.92
C THR A 390 -1.92 -14.08 9.50
N ALA A 391 -2.92 -14.78 10.06
CA ALA A 391 -3.96 -14.17 10.86
C ALA A 391 -4.24 -14.99 12.12
N VAL A 392 -4.36 -14.32 13.24
CA VAL A 392 -4.79 -14.89 14.51
C VAL A 392 -6.27 -14.59 14.70
N ILE A 393 -7.09 -15.62 14.75
CA ILE A 393 -8.54 -15.54 14.83
C ILE A 393 -8.97 -15.89 16.26
N LEU A 394 -9.83 -15.05 16.82
CA LEU A 394 -10.42 -15.25 18.14
C LEU A 394 -11.81 -15.89 17.97
N TYR A 395 -12.01 -17.07 18.54
CA TYR A 395 -13.23 -17.86 18.36
C TYR A 395 -13.71 -18.53 19.65
N ASN A 396 -14.99 -18.88 19.70
CA ASN A 396 -15.58 -19.65 20.80
C ASN A 396 -15.56 -21.15 20.45
N PRO A 397 -14.80 -21.98 21.19
CA PRO A 397 -14.72 -23.43 20.92
C PRO A 397 -16.05 -24.18 21.12
N ALA A 398 -17.01 -23.60 21.85
CA ALA A 398 -18.35 -24.18 22.00
C ALA A 398 -19.24 -23.98 20.76
N GLU A 399 -18.94 -22.99 19.90
CA GLU A 399 -19.75 -22.64 18.73
C GLU A 399 -19.11 -23.09 17.41
N THR A 400 -17.78 -23.03 17.33
CA THR A 400 -17.04 -23.34 16.10
C THR A 400 -15.70 -24.00 16.39
N THR A 401 -15.07 -24.53 15.35
CA THR A 401 -13.75 -25.17 15.42
C THR A 401 -12.82 -24.56 14.37
N PRO A 402 -11.50 -24.66 14.51
CA PRO A 402 -10.55 -24.17 13.51
C PRO A 402 -10.84 -24.69 12.10
N ASP A 403 -11.24 -25.95 11.95
CA ASP A 403 -11.58 -26.54 10.65
C ASP A 403 -12.86 -25.93 10.05
N LYS A 404 -13.89 -25.65 10.86
CA LYS A 404 -15.08 -24.95 10.37
C LYS A 404 -14.79 -23.51 9.97
N ILE A 405 -13.86 -22.86 10.66
CA ILE A 405 -13.41 -21.52 10.29
C ILE A 405 -12.68 -21.57 8.95
N LYS A 406 -11.75 -22.51 8.76
CA LYS A 406 -11.04 -22.74 7.49
C LYS A 406 -12.02 -23.00 6.34
N GLU A 407 -13.03 -23.85 6.56
CA GLU A 407 -14.09 -24.12 5.59
C GLU A 407 -14.84 -22.85 5.19
N ALA A 408 -15.22 -22.03 6.17
CA ALA A 408 -16.01 -20.83 5.93
C ALA A 408 -15.22 -19.71 5.23
N ILE A 409 -13.90 -19.65 5.41
CA ILE A 409 -13.05 -18.69 4.69
C ILE A 409 -12.60 -19.18 3.32
N TYR A 410 -12.69 -20.48 3.06
CA TYR A 410 -12.23 -21.09 1.83
C TYR A 410 -13.07 -20.67 0.63
N THR A 411 -12.41 -20.38 -0.49
CA THR A 411 -13.06 -20.09 -1.77
C THR A 411 -12.53 -21.08 -2.81
N PRO A 412 -13.38 -21.93 -3.42
CA PRO A 412 -12.96 -22.80 -4.50
C PRO A 412 -12.36 -22.01 -5.67
N VAL A 413 -11.21 -22.46 -6.16
CA VAL A 413 -10.50 -21.81 -7.26
C VAL A 413 -10.33 -22.78 -8.41
N LYS A 414 -10.36 -22.23 -9.62
CA LYS A 414 -10.08 -22.96 -10.85
C LYS A 414 -9.00 -22.22 -11.61
N PHE A 415 -8.06 -22.96 -12.16
CA PHE A 415 -6.97 -22.39 -12.94
C PHE A 415 -6.73 -23.21 -14.20
N LYS A 416 -7.04 -22.61 -15.36
CA LYS A 416 -6.75 -23.21 -16.66
C LYS A 416 -5.30 -22.99 -17.03
N ILE A 417 -4.54 -24.06 -17.26
CA ILE A 417 -3.14 -24.01 -17.71
C ILE A 417 -3.07 -23.90 -19.23
N ALA A 418 -3.77 -24.78 -19.94
CA ALA A 418 -3.80 -24.87 -21.39
C ALA A 418 -5.15 -25.43 -21.86
N THR A 419 -5.52 -25.14 -23.11
CA THR A 419 -6.74 -25.70 -23.72
C THR A 419 -6.41 -27.07 -24.34
N PRO A 420 -7.16 -28.14 -24.00
CA PRO A 420 -6.98 -29.45 -24.63
C PRO A 420 -7.21 -29.40 -26.15
N PRO A 421 -6.52 -30.24 -26.95
CA PRO A 421 -6.78 -30.37 -28.38
C PRO A 421 -8.22 -30.82 -28.68
N ALA A 422 -8.77 -30.42 -29.82
CA ALA A 422 -10.12 -30.81 -30.22
C ALA A 422 -10.28 -32.35 -30.27
N GLY A 423 -11.37 -32.87 -29.69
CA GLY A 423 -11.64 -34.31 -29.61
C GLY A 423 -10.77 -35.07 -28.59
N ALA A 424 -9.88 -34.40 -27.85
CA ALA A 424 -9.08 -35.06 -26.82
C ALA A 424 -9.92 -35.43 -25.59
N MET A 425 -9.57 -36.56 -24.99
CA MET A 425 -10.01 -36.93 -23.64
C MET A 425 -9.02 -36.32 -22.62
N VAL A 426 -9.52 -35.95 -21.45
CA VAL A 426 -8.74 -35.33 -20.38
C VAL A 426 -8.72 -36.28 -19.18
N LYS A 427 -7.52 -36.67 -18.75
CA LYS A 427 -7.31 -37.47 -17.55
C LYS A 427 -7.46 -36.58 -16.32
N VAL A 428 -8.22 -37.05 -15.33
CA VAL A 428 -8.40 -36.37 -14.03
C VAL A 428 -7.76 -37.20 -12.94
N ILE A 429 -6.80 -36.61 -12.24
CA ILE A 429 -6.21 -37.19 -11.03
C ILE A 429 -6.55 -36.30 -9.84
N THR A 430 -6.71 -36.91 -8.67
CA THR A 430 -7.04 -36.20 -7.43
C THR A 430 -5.89 -36.30 -6.46
N ILE A 431 -5.36 -35.17 -6.03
CA ILE A 431 -4.31 -35.08 -5.01
C ILE A 431 -4.82 -34.34 -3.77
N TYR A 432 -4.16 -34.59 -2.65
CA TYR A 432 -4.47 -34.03 -1.35
C TYR A 432 -3.31 -33.17 -0.88
N THR A 433 -3.59 -31.91 -0.53
CA THR A 433 -2.56 -30.93 -0.16
C THR A 433 -2.89 -30.18 1.13
N GLU A 434 -1.88 -29.75 1.86
CA GLU A 434 -2.00 -28.87 3.02
C GLU A 434 -1.33 -27.51 2.77
N LYS A 435 -1.60 -26.54 3.65
CA LYS A 435 -1.11 -25.14 3.57
C LYS A 435 -1.52 -24.38 2.31
N MET A 436 -2.66 -24.73 1.70
CA MET A 436 -3.13 -24.15 0.44
C MET A 436 -4.55 -23.54 0.55
N TYR A 437 -4.79 -22.75 1.60
CA TYR A 437 -6.13 -22.28 1.96
C TYR A 437 -6.44 -20.84 1.50
N ASP A 438 -5.47 -20.12 0.93
CA ASP A 438 -5.71 -18.79 0.34
C ASP A 438 -6.18 -18.91 -1.11
N LYS A 439 -7.05 -17.99 -1.52
CA LYS A 439 -7.60 -17.94 -2.88
C LYS A 439 -6.56 -17.74 -4.00
N LEU A 440 -5.34 -17.30 -3.67
CA LEU A 440 -4.26 -17.17 -4.64
C LEU A 440 -3.45 -18.46 -4.82
N ASP A 441 -3.43 -19.34 -3.82
CA ASP A 441 -2.53 -20.49 -3.82
C ASP A 441 -2.78 -21.45 -4.98
N PRO A 442 -4.03 -21.81 -5.33
CA PRO A 442 -4.26 -22.67 -6.48
C PRO A 442 -3.79 -22.06 -7.80
N ASN A 443 -3.74 -20.72 -7.90
CA ASN A 443 -3.17 -20.05 -9.07
C ASN A 443 -1.64 -20.17 -9.10
N TYR A 444 -0.98 -20.11 -7.95
CA TYR A 444 0.47 -20.33 -7.85
C TYR A 444 0.83 -21.78 -8.18
N LEU A 445 0.10 -22.75 -7.63
CA LEU A 445 0.24 -24.16 -8.01
C LEU A 445 0.00 -24.38 -9.52
N GLY A 446 -1.04 -23.76 -10.06
CA GLY A 446 -1.33 -23.82 -11.49
C GLY A 446 -0.21 -23.22 -12.34
N MET A 447 0.43 -22.15 -11.86
CA MET A 447 1.60 -21.56 -12.49
C MET A 447 2.83 -22.47 -12.40
N GLN A 448 3.07 -23.17 -11.28
CA GLN A 448 4.14 -24.16 -11.15
C GLN A 448 4.01 -25.24 -12.24
N PHE A 449 2.82 -25.83 -12.40
CA PHE A 449 2.55 -26.79 -13.46
C PHE A 449 2.70 -26.20 -14.86
N ARG A 450 2.19 -24.98 -15.10
CA ARG A 450 2.32 -24.29 -16.40
C ARG A 450 3.78 -24.11 -16.82
N LEU A 451 4.65 -23.73 -15.90
CA LEU A 451 6.07 -23.49 -16.19
C LEU A 451 6.84 -24.77 -16.54
N THR A 452 6.36 -25.94 -16.12
CA THR A 452 6.98 -27.23 -16.46
C THR A 452 6.81 -27.62 -17.93
N LYS A 453 5.84 -27.02 -18.64
CA LYS A 453 5.49 -27.32 -20.05
C LYS A 453 5.14 -28.80 -20.31
N LYS A 454 4.78 -29.56 -19.27
CA LYS A 454 4.19 -30.90 -19.40
C LYS A 454 2.71 -30.82 -19.80
N GLY A 455 2.11 -31.95 -20.16
CA GLY A 455 0.71 -32.06 -20.61
C GLY A 455 -0.34 -31.81 -19.54
N TYR A 456 -0.32 -30.67 -18.84
CA TYR A 456 -1.36 -30.28 -17.88
C TYR A 456 -2.29 -29.22 -18.48
N TYR A 457 -3.59 -29.42 -18.33
CA TYR A 457 -4.63 -28.55 -18.88
C TYR A 457 -5.21 -27.60 -17.83
N GLY A 458 -5.24 -27.97 -16.56
CA GLY A 458 -5.71 -27.08 -15.49
C GLY A 458 -5.84 -27.77 -14.15
N LEU A 459 -6.38 -27.04 -13.17
CA LEU A 459 -6.74 -27.57 -11.87
C LEU A 459 -8.02 -26.96 -11.34
N GLU A 460 -8.67 -27.66 -10.42
CA GLU A 460 -9.74 -27.13 -9.57
C GLU A 460 -9.57 -27.63 -8.15
N THR A 461 -10.01 -26.81 -7.20
CA THR A 461 -9.87 -27.13 -5.78
C THR A 461 -11.23 -27.19 -5.09
N GLU A 462 -11.36 -28.13 -4.17
CA GLU A 462 -12.56 -28.37 -3.38
C GLU A 462 -12.17 -28.46 -1.90
N TYR A 463 -12.99 -27.86 -1.02
CA TYR A 463 -12.69 -27.87 0.40
C TYR A 463 -12.77 -29.28 0.97
N SER A 464 -11.67 -29.71 1.59
CA SER A 464 -11.58 -30.89 2.44
C SER A 464 -10.33 -30.74 3.32
N CYS A 465 -10.22 -31.55 4.38
CA CYS A 465 -8.98 -31.65 5.17
C CYS A 465 -8.44 -33.08 5.03
N PRO A 466 -7.34 -33.30 4.28
CA PRO A 466 -6.55 -32.33 3.51
C PRO A 466 -7.27 -31.81 2.25
N LEU A 467 -6.82 -30.69 1.68
CA LEU A 467 -7.48 -30.03 0.55
C LEU A 467 -7.46 -30.88 -0.71
N THR A 468 -8.61 -31.04 -1.35
CA THR A 468 -8.76 -31.78 -2.60
C THR A 468 -8.40 -30.90 -3.78
N VAL A 469 -7.42 -31.34 -4.57
CA VAL A 469 -7.01 -30.69 -5.82
C VAL A 469 -7.17 -31.69 -6.95
N ARG A 470 -8.03 -31.37 -7.91
CA ARG A 470 -8.18 -32.17 -9.13
C ARG A 470 -7.30 -31.57 -10.21
N LEU A 471 -6.34 -32.33 -10.68
CA LEU A 471 -5.47 -31.96 -11.79
C LEU A 471 -6.00 -32.58 -13.09
N TYR A 472 -6.07 -31.74 -14.12
CA TYR A 472 -6.49 -32.11 -15.45
C TYR A 472 -5.25 -32.23 -16.34
N MET A 473 -5.02 -33.39 -16.96
CA MET A 473 -3.82 -33.66 -17.76
C MET A 473 -4.11 -34.49 -19.01
N ASP A 474 -3.13 -34.58 -19.90
CA ASP A 474 -3.18 -35.39 -21.10
C ASP A 474 -3.26 -36.89 -20.75
N VAL A 475 -4.04 -37.63 -21.53
CA VAL A 475 -4.20 -39.08 -21.34
C VAL A 475 -2.87 -39.83 -21.52
N ASN A 476 -1.99 -39.32 -22.40
CA ASN A 476 -0.68 -39.92 -22.67
C ASN A 476 0.39 -39.46 -21.69
N GLU A 477 0.17 -38.37 -20.95
CA GLU A 477 1.12 -37.92 -19.93
C GLU A 477 1.09 -38.91 -18.73
N PRO A 478 2.23 -39.47 -18.32
CA PRO A 478 2.29 -40.41 -17.21
C PRO A 478 2.00 -39.70 -15.89
N VAL A 479 1.30 -40.38 -14.98
CA VAL A 479 1.08 -39.90 -13.62
C VAL A 479 2.33 -40.23 -12.81
N ASP A 480 3.17 -39.23 -12.58
CA ASP A 480 4.39 -39.33 -11.79
C ASP A 480 4.19 -38.63 -10.44
N GLU A 481 3.92 -39.42 -9.40
CA GLU A 481 3.72 -38.92 -8.03
C GLU A 481 4.95 -38.20 -7.48
N THR A 482 6.16 -38.64 -7.84
CA THR A 482 7.40 -38.01 -7.37
C THR A 482 7.54 -36.60 -7.97
N PHE A 483 7.22 -36.47 -9.25
CA PHE A 483 7.14 -35.18 -9.92
C PHE A 483 6.04 -34.27 -9.35
N ILE A 484 4.84 -34.80 -9.11
CA ILE A 484 3.73 -34.01 -8.54
C ILE A 484 4.11 -33.52 -7.14
N LYS A 485 4.64 -34.40 -6.29
CA LYS A 485 5.11 -34.06 -4.94
C LYS A 485 6.15 -32.95 -4.98
N SER A 486 7.21 -33.10 -5.80
CA SER A 486 8.25 -32.07 -5.93
C SER A 486 7.76 -30.75 -6.53
N THR A 487 6.70 -30.78 -7.33
CA THR A 487 6.07 -29.56 -7.88
C THR A 487 5.27 -28.84 -6.79
N VAL A 488 4.47 -29.57 -6.02
CA VAL A 488 3.66 -29.04 -4.91
C VAL A 488 4.55 -28.49 -3.79
N GLU A 489 5.56 -29.25 -3.36
CA GLU A 489 6.47 -28.90 -2.24
C GLU A 489 7.59 -27.91 -2.62
N MET A 490 7.48 -27.26 -3.78
CA MET A 490 8.37 -26.18 -4.20
C MET A 490 8.34 -25.05 -3.16
N LYS A 491 9.50 -24.49 -2.80
CA LYS A 491 9.62 -23.40 -1.80
C LYS A 491 9.48 -22.00 -2.39
N GLU A 492 9.85 -21.84 -3.66
CA GLU A 492 9.91 -20.54 -4.33
C GLU A 492 9.49 -20.68 -5.78
N LEU A 493 8.56 -19.81 -6.21
CA LEU A 493 8.05 -19.73 -7.58
C LEU A 493 8.53 -18.44 -8.25
N GLU A 494 9.21 -18.55 -9.38
CA GLU A 494 9.54 -17.40 -10.23
C GLU A 494 8.35 -17.02 -11.12
N MET A 495 7.65 -15.94 -10.75
CA MET A 495 6.51 -15.43 -11.50
C MET A 495 6.93 -14.40 -12.55
N PRO A 496 6.56 -14.54 -13.83
CA PRO A 496 6.78 -13.48 -14.80
C PRO A 496 5.95 -12.23 -14.47
N VAL A 497 6.57 -11.05 -14.52
CA VAL A 497 5.92 -9.76 -14.22
C VAL A 497 5.54 -9.03 -15.51
N HIS A 498 4.41 -8.34 -15.51
CA HIS A 498 3.98 -7.51 -16.63
C HIS A 498 4.96 -6.35 -16.84
N GLY A 499 5.60 -6.27 -18.02
CA GLY A 499 6.67 -5.32 -18.33
C GLY A 499 8.08 -5.91 -18.42
N GLY A 500 8.22 -7.23 -18.21
CA GLY A 500 9.50 -7.95 -18.27
C GLY A 500 10.13 -8.15 -16.90
N GLY A 501 10.72 -9.33 -16.67
CA GLY A 501 11.34 -9.73 -15.40
C GLY A 501 10.56 -10.83 -14.66
N THR A 502 11.16 -11.34 -13.58
CA THR A 502 10.58 -12.36 -12.70
C THR A 502 10.48 -11.84 -11.27
N LYS A 503 9.41 -12.22 -10.56
CA LYS A 503 9.20 -11.99 -9.14
C LYS A 503 9.24 -13.34 -8.43
N LEU A 504 10.18 -13.50 -7.52
CA LEU A 504 10.24 -14.65 -6.64
C LEU A 504 9.07 -14.57 -5.63
N THR A 505 8.29 -15.64 -5.52
CA THR A 505 7.15 -15.76 -4.61
C THR A 505 7.34 -16.99 -3.76
N GLU A 506 7.37 -16.83 -2.45
CA GLU A 506 7.43 -17.95 -1.50
C GLU A 506 6.11 -18.74 -1.55
N VAL A 507 6.24 -20.05 -1.65
CA VAL A 507 5.15 -21.03 -1.71
C VAL A 507 5.59 -22.20 -0.85
N ASP A 508 4.80 -22.67 0.10
CA ASP A 508 5.21 -23.72 1.05
C ASP A 508 4.12 -24.77 1.23
N TYR A 509 3.63 -25.31 0.11
CA TYR A 509 2.55 -26.30 0.13
C TYR A 509 3.09 -27.67 0.51
N GLU A 510 2.23 -28.48 1.12
CA GLU A 510 2.58 -29.84 1.55
C GLU A 510 1.76 -30.86 0.78
N TYR A 511 2.42 -31.85 0.21
CA TYR A 511 1.77 -32.95 -0.50
C TYR A 511 1.45 -34.09 0.48
N VAL A 512 0.18 -34.43 0.61
CA VAL A 512 -0.26 -35.49 1.54
C VAL A 512 -0.40 -36.84 0.83
N GLY A 513 -0.92 -36.86 -0.39
CA GLY A 513 -1.11 -38.09 -1.16
C GLY A 513 -1.98 -37.89 -2.40
N MET A 514 -2.23 -38.98 -3.11
CA MET A 514 -3.05 -39.02 -4.32
C MET A 514 -4.06 -40.16 -4.25
N SER A 515 -5.21 -39.98 -4.89
CA SER A 515 -6.21 -41.05 -5.04
C SER A 515 -5.75 -42.09 -6.07
N ASP A 516 -5.99 -43.37 -5.77
CA ASP A 516 -5.78 -44.48 -6.72
C ASP A 516 -6.75 -44.43 -7.92
N GLN A 517 -7.82 -43.63 -7.83
CA GLN A 517 -8.81 -43.50 -8.88
C GLN A 517 -8.36 -42.44 -9.90
N THR A 518 -8.28 -42.87 -11.16
CA THR A 518 -8.09 -41.98 -12.31
C THR A 518 -9.39 -41.93 -13.10
N ASP A 519 -9.92 -40.74 -13.30
CA ASP A 519 -11.13 -40.52 -14.12
C ASP A 519 -10.73 -39.94 -15.49
N THR A 520 -11.64 -39.98 -16.46
CA THR A 520 -11.42 -39.38 -17.78
C THR A 520 -12.68 -38.64 -18.23
N ILE A 521 -12.53 -37.35 -18.52
CA ILE A 521 -13.62 -36.48 -18.98
C ILE A 521 -13.39 -36.03 -20.42
N THR A 522 -14.46 -35.54 -21.06
CA THR A 522 -14.37 -34.98 -22.41
C THR A 522 -13.79 -33.56 -22.40
N ARG A 523 -13.25 -33.10 -23.54
CA ARG A 523 -12.85 -31.68 -23.71
C ARG A 523 -13.98 -30.72 -23.37
N ARG A 524 -15.20 -30.97 -23.85
CA ARG A 524 -16.38 -30.14 -23.54
C ARG A 524 -16.60 -30.01 -22.04
N GLU A 525 -16.61 -31.13 -21.34
CA GLU A 525 -16.85 -31.15 -19.90
C GLU A 525 -15.75 -30.38 -19.14
N PHE A 526 -14.49 -30.53 -19.53
CA PHE A 526 -13.38 -29.75 -18.97
C PHE A 526 -13.62 -28.24 -19.16
N LEU A 527 -13.96 -27.82 -20.37
CA LEU A 527 -14.19 -26.41 -20.68
C LEU A 527 -15.40 -25.85 -19.93
N GLU A 528 -16.51 -26.60 -19.84
CA GLU A 528 -17.69 -26.21 -19.06
C GLU A 528 -17.39 -26.08 -17.56
N ARG A 529 -16.53 -26.96 -17.03
CA ARG A 529 -16.06 -26.87 -15.64
C ARG A 529 -15.18 -25.64 -15.41
N GLN A 530 -14.28 -25.30 -16.34
CA GLN A 530 -13.36 -24.16 -16.24
C GLN A 530 -13.99 -22.82 -16.65
N MET A 531 -15.16 -22.83 -17.29
CA MET A 531 -15.85 -21.63 -17.76
C MET A 531 -16.31 -20.74 -16.60
N TYR A 532 -16.11 -19.43 -16.75
CA TYR A 532 -16.76 -18.44 -15.89
C TYR A 532 -18.25 -18.38 -16.21
N LYS A 533 -19.09 -18.76 -15.25
CA LYS A 533 -20.54 -18.69 -15.40
C LYS A 533 -21.04 -17.27 -15.16
N TYR A 534 -21.65 -16.70 -16.18
CA TYR A 534 -22.36 -15.42 -16.10
C TYR A 534 -23.67 -15.55 -16.85
N ASP A 535 -24.77 -15.17 -16.19
CA ASP A 535 -26.09 -15.11 -16.80
C ASP A 535 -26.88 -13.99 -16.12
N LYS A 536 -27.34 -13.03 -16.91
CA LYS A 536 -28.11 -11.89 -16.42
C LYS A 536 -29.21 -11.52 -17.40
N THR A 537 -30.45 -11.58 -16.92
CA THR A 537 -31.64 -11.05 -17.59
C THR A 537 -31.84 -9.57 -17.27
N PHE A 538 -32.23 -8.77 -18.25
CA PHE A 538 -32.48 -7.34 -18.13
C PHE A 538 -33.98 -7.08 -17.87
N LYS A 539 -34.36 -6.98 -16.59
CA LYS A 539 -35.77 -6.92 -16.16
C LYS A 539 -36.59 -5.83 -16.86
N ASP A 540 -36.09 -4.60 -16.90
CA ASP A 540 -36.79 -3.45 -17.49
C ASP A 540 -37.12 -3.64 -18.98
N ASN A 541 -36.22 -4.31 -19.71
CA ASN A 541 -36.44 -4.65 -21.12
C ASN A 541 -37.29 -5.91 -21.28
N ALA A 542 -37.12 -6.90 -20.39
CA ALA A 542 -37.91 -8.13 -20.40
C ALA A 542 -39.41 -7.83 -20.22
N GLU A 543 -39.78 -6.89 -19.34
CA GLU A 543 -41.18 -6.48 -19.15
C GLU A 543 -41.80 -5.88 -20.42
N LYS A 544 -41.00 -5.19 -21.24
CA LYS A 544 -41.49 -4.50 -22.46
C LYS A 544 -41.46 -5.38 -23.71
N TRP A 545 -40.49 -6.28 -23.80
CA TRP A 545 -40.11 -6.94 -25.05
C TRP A 545 -40.12 -8.47 -24.98
N SER A 546 -40.25 -9.09 -23.80
CA SER A 546 -40.34 -10.56 -23.71
C SER A 546 -41.59 -11.10 -24.42
N GLY A 547 -41.45 -12.25 -25.07
CA GLY A 547 -42.50 -12.87 -25.88
C GLY A 547 -42.73 -12.24 -27.26
N LYS A 548 -42.02 -11.14 -27.60
CA LYS A 548 -42.07 -10.52 -28.93
C LYS A 548 -40.87 -10.98 -29.76
N GLU A 549 -41.04 -12.09 -30.49
CA GLU A 549 -40.04 -12.63 -31.43
C GLU A 549 -38.64 -12.69 -30.82
N GLU A 550 -38.50 -13.41 -29.71
CA GLU A 550 -37.21 -13.58 -29.05
C GLU A 550 -36.23 -14.35 -29.93
N ALA A 551 -34.99 -13.88 -29.94
CA ALA A 551 -33.91 -14.48 -30.68
C ALA A 551 -32.62 -14.38 -29.89
N VAL A 552 -31.63 -15.16 -30.32
CA VAL A 552 -30.35 -15.25 -29.64
C VAL A 552 -29.25 -14.92 -30.63
N TYR A 553 -28.45 -13.93 -30.28
CA TYR A 553 -27.24 -13.55 -31.00
C TYR A 553 -26.03 -14.12 -30.27
N GLU A 554 -25.22 -14.91 -30.98
CA GLU A 554 -24.02 -15.53 -30.42
C GLU A 554 -22.75 -14.90 -31.01
N LEU A 555 -21.81 -14.60 -30.13
CA LEU A 555 -20.56 -13.91 -30.46
C LEU A 555 -19.38 -14.58 -29.77
N VAL A 556 -18.56 -15.28 -30.55
CA VAL A 556 -17.35 -15.96 -30.05
C VAL A 556 -16.34 -14.95 -29.53
N TYR A 557 -15.79 -15.23 -28.35
CA TYR A 557 -14.73 -14.46 -27.73
C TYR A 557 -13.80 -15.42 -26.96
N GLU A 558 -12.61 -15.66 -27.49
CA GLU A 558 -11.72 -16.76 -27.07
C GLU A 558 -11.27 -16.68 -25.61
N ASP A 559 -11.18 -15.47 -25.06
CA ASP A 559 -10.55 -15.18 -23.76
C ASP A 559 -11.55 -15.06 -22.59
N LEU A 560 -12.80 -15.54 -22.74
CA LEU A 560 -13.85 -15.44 -21.70
C LEU A 560 -13.65 -16.37 -20.49
N ASP A 561 -12.56 -17.12 -20.45
CA ASP A 561 -12.11 -17.88 -19.30
C ASP A 561 -11.04 -17.14 -18.48
N LYS A 562 -10.50 -16.02 -19.00
CA LYS A 562 -9.47 -15.22 -18.31
C LYS A 562 -10.11 -14.26 -17.28
N PRO A 563 -9.73 -14.31 -15.99
CA PRO A 563 -10.29 -13.43 -14.95
C PRO A 563 -10.21 -11.92 -15.24
N LEU A 564 -9.15 -11.48 -15.92
CA LEU A 564 -8.97 -10.07 -16.31
C LEU A 564 -10.03 -9.58 -17.30
N ILE A 565 -10.54 -10.48 -18.15
CA ILE A 565 -11.59 -10.20 -19.12
C ILE A 565 -12.96 -10.34 -18.46
N THR A 566 -13.18 -11.43 -17.70
CA THR A 566 -14.50 -11.71 -17.12
C THR A 566 -14.95 -10.68 -16.09
N ARG A 567 -14.01 -10.04 -15.37
CA ARG A 567 -14.30 -8.91 -14.46
C ARG A 567 -14.98 -7.73 -15.15
N ASN A 568 -14.81 -7.60 -16.47
CA ASN A 568 -15.40 -6.50 -17.23
C ASN A 568 -16.80 -6.82 -17.78
N ILE A 569 -17.26 -8.07 -17.74
CA ILE A 569 -18.58 -8.47 -18.26
C ILE A 569 -19.74 -7.64 -17.68
N PRO A 570 -19.76 -7.29 -16.37
CA PRO A 570 -20.81 -6.44 -15.82
C PRO A 570 -20.94 -5.07 -16.48
N TYR A 571 -19.86 -4.50 -17.02
CA TYR A 571 -19.90 -3.23 -17.76
C TYR A 571 -20.64 -3.38 -19.09
N LEU A 572 -20.34 -4.45 -19.83
CA LEU A 572 -21.06 -4.78 -21.06
C LEU A 572 -22.54 -5.06 -20.76
N ALA A 573 -22.84 -5.87 -19.75
CA ALA A 573 -24.21 -6.16 -19.33
C ALA A 573 -24.97 -4.89 -18.94
N SER A 574 -24.33 -3.97 -18.21
CA SER A 574 -24.94 -2.68 -17.87
C SER A 574 -25.22 -1.85 -19.11
N HIS A 575 -24.30 -1.81 -20.08
CA HIS A 575 -24.47 -1.04 -21.30
C HIS A 575 -25.65 -1.56 -22.13
N LEU A 576 -25.70 -2.87 -22.36
CA LEU A 576 -26.77 -3.51 -23.12
C LEU A 576 -28.13 -3.38 -22.42
N SER A 577 -28.17 -3.41 -21.08
CA SER A 577 -29.42 -3.27 -20.32
C SER A 577 -30.10 -1.91 -20.47
N LEU A 578 -29.39 -0.88 -20.92
CA LEU A 578 -29.93 0.47 -21.13
C LEU A 578 -30.47 0.71 -22.55
N ILE A 579 -30.27 -0.26 -23.45
CA ILE A 579 -30.72 -0.18 -24.85
C ILE A 579 -31.96 -1.06 -25.01
N ASP A 580 -33.04 -0.48 -25.53
CA ASP A 580 -34.29 -1.22 -25.77
C ASP A 580 -34.06 -2.42 -26.72
N GLY A 581 -34.71 -3.53 -26.40
CA GLY A 581 -34.67 -4.75 -27.21
C GLY A 581 -33.68 -5.82 -26.74
N PHE A 582 -32.66 -5.49 -25.94
CA PHE A 582 -31.80 -6.50 -25.31
C PHE A 582 -32.49 -7.10 -24.08
N LEU A 583 -32.57 -8.42 -24.01
CA LEU A 583 -33.27 -9.15 -22.94
C LEU A 583 -32.32 -9.79 -21.93
N GLY A 584 -31.09 -10.12 -22.34
CA GLY A 584 -30.09 -10.66 -21.41
C GLY A 584 -28.73 -10.92 -22.04
N LEU A 585 -27.76 -11.22 -21.18
CA LEU A 585 -26.40 -11.58 -21.56
C LEU A 585 -25.94 -12.78 -20.73
N ALA A 586 -25.46 -13.82 -21.40
CA ALA A 586 -24.85 -14.99 -20.79
C ALA A 586 -23.48 -15.31 -21.42
N VAL A 587 -22.64 -16.01 -20.67
CA VAL A 587 -21.41 -16.63 -21.18
C VAL A 587 -21.67 -18.13 -21.33
N VAL A 588 -21.43 -18.64 -22.54
CA VAL A 588 -21.70 -20.03 -22.91
C VAL A 588 -20.51 -20.66 -23.62
N LEU A 589 -20.50 -21.99 -23.64
CA LEU A 589 -19.68 -22.78 -24.54
C LEU A 589 -20.57 -23.18 -25.73
N ASN A 590 -20.20 -22.78 -26.94
CA ASN A 590 -20.98 -23.07 -28.15
C ASN A 590 -20.82 -24.54 -28.59
N ASP A 591 -21.51 -24.92 -29.67
CA ASP A 591 -21.46 -26.28 -30.20
C ASP A 591 -20.09 -26.67 -30.77
N ASN A 592 -19.28 -25.68 -31.14
CA ASN A 592 -17.89 -25.86 -31.58
C ASN A 592 -16.89 -25.86 -30.40
N GLU A 593 -17.37 -25.88 -29.15
CA GLU A 593 -16.56 -25.83 -27.94
C GLU A 593 -15.67 -24.57 -27.84
N GLU A 594 -16.21 -23.43 -28.28
CA GLU A 594 -15.63 -22.09 -28.16
C GLU A 594 -16.43 -21.24 -27.16
N PHE A 595 -15.75 -20.40 -26.38
CA PHE A 595 -16.44 -19.49 -25.48
C PHE A 595 -17.10 -18.36 -26.26
N ALA A 596 -18.36 -18.08 -25.93
CA ALA A 596 -19.14 -17.06 -26.60
C ALA A 596 -20.01 -16.26 -25.64
N PHE A 597 -20.26 -15.00 -26.00
CA PHE A 597 -21.37 -14.24 -25.45
C PHE A 597 -22.65 -14.67 -26.15
N ARG A 598 -23.65 -15.01 -25.34
CA ARG A 598 -25.00 -15.27 -25.77
C ARG A 598 -25.88 -14.09 -25.36
N ILE A 599 -26.35 -13.34 -26.34
CA ILE A 599 -27.20 -12.17 -26.14
C ILE A 599 -28.62 -12.54 -26.53
N THR A 600 -29.53 -12.55 -25.56
CA THR A 600 -30.95 -12.72 -25.83
C THR A 600 -31.54 -11.36 -26.16
N TYR A 601 -32.32 -11.26 -27.24
CA TYR A 601 -32.90 -10.00 -27.70
C TYR A 601 -34.26 -10.21 -28.41
N SER A 602 -35.00 -9.13 -28.64
CA SER A 602 -36.26 -9.14 -29.40
C SER A 602 -36.05 -8.66 -30.84
N LYS A 603 -36.42 -9.49 -31.84
CA LYS A 603 -36.37 -9.13 -33.27
C LYS A 603 -37.27 -7.95 -33.63
N ALA A 604 -38.27 -7.66 -32.81
CA ALA A 604 -39.14 -6.50 -33.00
C ALA A 604 -38.42 -5.15 -32.78
N ALA A 605 -37.31 -5.15 -32.03
CA ALA A 605 -36.55 -3.94 -31.71
C ALA A 605 -35.16 -3.93 -32.36
N LEU A 606 -34.50 -5.08 -32.43
CA LEU A 606 -33.10 -5.21 -32.83
C LEU A 606 -32.91 -6.20 -33.99
N ASP A 607 -31.85 -5.98 -34.75
CA ASP A 607 -31.32 -6.85 -35.78
C ASP A 607 -29.79 -6.97 -35.60
N ASP A 608 -29.15 -7.88 -36.33
CA ASP A 608 -27.72 -8.16 -36.21
C ASP A 608 -26.83 -6.91 -36.44
N GLU A 609 -27.27 -5.94 -37.25
CA GLU A 609 -26.53 -4.70 -37.48
C GLU A 609 -26.61 -3.75 -36.30
N LYS A 610 -27.80 -3.57 -35.73
CA LYS A 610 -28.01 -2.76 -34.52
C LYS A 610 -27.29 -3.35 -33.31
N ILE A 611 -27.30 -4.67 -33.17
CA ILE A 611 -26.56 -5.35 -32.10
C ILE A 611 -25.07 -5.09 -32.25
N TRP A 612 -24.52 -5.25 -33.46
CA TRP A 612 -23.11 -4.98 -33.73
C TRP A 612 -22.73 -3.51 -33.49
N ALA A 613 -23.58 -2.57 -33.90
CA ALA A 613 -23.38 -1.14 -33.67
C ALA A 613 -23.39 -0.79 -32.16
N ALA A 614 -24.24 -1.44 -31.36
CA ALA A 614 -24.24 -1.27 -29.91
C ALA A 614 -22.94 -1.80 -29.27
N LEU A 615 -22.48 -2.98 -29.69
CA LEU A 615 -21.25 -3.60 -29.17
C LEU A 615 -19.99 -2.79 -29.53
N THR A 616 -19.94 -2.19 -30.71
CA THR A 616 -18.77 -1.46 -31.24
C THR A 616 -18.83 0.06 -31.01
N LYS A 617 -19.78 0.53 -30.19
CA LYS A 617 -19.94 1.95 -29.87
C LYS A 617 -18.68 2.51 -29.20
N ALA A 618 -18.23 3.70 -29.63
CA ALA A 618 -17.01 4.33 -29.13
C ALA A 618 -17.02 4.62 -27.62
N LYS A 619 -18.21 4.81 -27.03
CA LYS A 619 -18.42 4.95 -25.58
C LYS A 619 -19.62 4.14 -25.12
N TRP A 620 -19.47 3.48 -23.99
CA TRP A 620 -20.53 2.73 -23.33
C TRP A 620 -21.14 3.55 -22.22
N THR A 621 -22.45 3.75 -22.30
CA THR A 621 -23.25 4.32 -21.22
C THR A 621 -23.54 3.20 -20.23
N ILE A 622 -23.18 3.39 -18.96
CA ILE A 622 -23.39 2.42 -17.87
C ILE A 622 -24.15 3.05 -16.73
N LYS A 623 -24.78 2.22 -15.90
CA LYS A 623 -25.47 2.64 -14.68
C LYS A 623 -24.72 2.08 -13.47
N SER A 624 -24.20 2.96 -12.62
CA SER A 624 -23.52 2.58 -11.38
C SER A 624 -24.49 1.95 -10.38
N LYS A 625 -23.95 1.29 -9.35
CA LYS A 625 -24.74 0.72 -8.24
C LYS A 625 -25.59 1.77 -7.53
N ASP A 626 -25.12 3.01 -7.49
CA ASP A 626 -25.81 4.16 -6.86
C ASP A 626 -26.86 4.80 -7.79
N GLY A 627 -27.06 4.25 -8.98
CA GLY A 627 -28.05 4.71 -9.95
C GLY A 627 -27.57 5.83 -10.89
N GLU A 628 -26.36 6.34 -10.70
CA GLU A 628 -25.75 7.35 -11.56
C GLU A 628 -25.41 6.79 -12.95
N ILE A 629 -25.70 7.56 -14.00
CA ILE A 629 -25.42 7.20 -15.39
C ILE A 629 -24.14 7.91 -15.82
N SER A 630 -23.18 7.15 -16.35
CA SER A 630 -21.91 7.68 -16.83
C SER A 630 -21.44 6.98 -18.11
N ASP A 631 -20.61 7.68 -18.89
CA ASP A 631 -20.00 7.12 -20.10
C ASP A 631 -18.57 6.66 -19.82
N VAL A 632 -18.26 5.42 -20.20
CA VAL A 632 -16.95 4.81 -20.06
C VAL A 632 -16.42 4.29 -21.39
N ASP A 633 -15.10 4.15 -21.49
CA ASP A 633 -14.50 3.51 -22.66
C ASP A 633 -14.81 1.99 -22.67
N PRO A 634 -15.11 1.41 -23.86
CA PRO A 634 -15.39 -0.02 -24.00
C PRO A 634 -14.32 -0.90 -23.38
N LYS A 635 -14.74 -1.94 -22.66
CA LYS A 635 -13.83 -2.90 -22.00
C LYS A 635 -13.55 -4.15 -22.83
N PHE A 636 -14.21 -4.28 -23.97
CA PHE A 636 -14.06 -5.37 -24.91
C PHE A 636 -13.84 -4.78 -26.31
N THR A 637 -13.03 -5.47 -27.10
CA THR A 637 -12.86 -5.19 -28.54
C THR A 637 -13.36 -6.40 -29.30
N PHE A 638 -14.27 -6.20 -30.23
CA PHE A 638 -14.85 -7.28 -31.02
C PHE A 638 -14.33 -7.20 -32.45
N GLU A 639 -13.58 -8.22 -32.89
CA GLU A 639 -12.98 -8.25 -34.23
C GLU A 639 -13.87 -8.95 -35.26
N LYS A 640 -14.65 -9.96 -34.84
CA LYS A 640 -15.52 -10.75 -35.70
C LYS A 640 -16.97 -10.49 -35.33
N LYS A 641 -17.82 -10.27 -36.35
CA LYS A 641 -19.26 -10.17 -36.16
C LYS A 641 -19.83 -11.53 -35.79
N GLY A 642 -20.71 -11.55 -34.80
CA GLY A 642 -21.50 -12.72 -34.42
C GLY A 642 -22.68 -12.92 -35.36
N ALA A 643 -23.56 -13.86 -35.02
CA ALA A 643 -24.76 -14.13 -35.81
C ALA A 643 -25.93 -14.52 -34.92
N THR A 644 -27.14 -14.19 -35.37
CA THR A 644 -28.35 -14.73 -34.77
C THR A 644 -28.50 -16.22 -35.09
N ILE A 645 -28.69 -17.02 -34.05
CA ILE A 645 -28.88 -18.47 -34.12
C ILE A 645 -30.31 -18.85 -33.74
N ASP A 646 -30.87 -19.84 -34.42
CA ASP A 646 -32.17 -20.41 -34.07
C ASP A 646 -32.00 -21.39 -32.90
N VAL A 647 -32.23 -20.91 -31.68
CA VAL A 647 -32.10 -21.75 -30.49
C VAL A 647 -33.34 -22.64 -30.36
N LYS A 648 -33.16 -23.97 -30.48
CA LYS A 648 -34.14 -24.93 -29.96
C LYS A 648 -34.28 -24.70 -28.46
N PRO A 649 -35.50 -24.50 -27.91
CA PRO A 649 -35.67 -24.25 -26.48
C PRO A 649 -35.06 -25.39 -25.67
N ALA A 650 -34.16 -25.05 -24.74
CA ALA A 650 -33.60 -26.01 -23.81
C ALA A 650 -34.73 -26.58 -22.94
N THR A 651 -34.93 -27.89 -22.98
CA THR A 651 -35.84 -28.60 -22.09
C THR A 651 -35.43 -28.38 -20.64
N THR A 652 -36.21 -27.58 -19.93
CA THR A 652 -36.13 -27.40 -18.48
C THR A 652 -36.59 -28.71 -17.80
N GLU A 653 -35.71 -29.70 -17.64
CA GLU A 653 -35.95 -30.78 -16.68
C GLU A 653 -35.81 -30.22 -15.26
N VAL A 654 -36.92 -29.71 -14.72
CA VAL A 654 -37.09 -29.50 -13.29
C VAL A 654 -37.15 -30.88 -12.62
N LYS A 655 -35.98 -31.43 -12.26
CA LYS A 655 -35.91 -32.53 -11.29
C LYS A 655 -36.16 -31.96 -9.89
N THR A 656 -37.44 -31.84 -9.53
CA THR A 656 -37.88 -31.81 -8.12
C THR A 656 -37.47 -33.12 -7.44
N LYS A 657 -36.28 -33.14 -6.83
CA LYS A 657 -35.95 -34.14 -5.81
C LYS A 657 -36.67 -33.74 -4.53
N LYS A 658 -37.85 -34.34 -4.28
CA LYS A 658 -38.45 -34.39 -2.95
C LYS A 658 -37.52 -35.21 -2.05
N SER A 659 -37.07 -34.61 -0.96
CA SER A 659 -36.43 -35.32 0.15
C SER A 659 -37.45 -36.23 0.82
N LYS A 660 -37.09 -37.51 0.95
CA LYS A 660 -37.41 -38.32 2.12
C LYS A 660 -36.09 -38.73 2.75
#